data_AF-M0L3D8-F1
#
_entry.id   AF-M0L3D8-F1
#
_cell.length_a   1.000
_cell.length_b   1.000
_cell.length_c   1.000
_cell.angle_alpha   90.00
_cell.angle_beta   90.00
_cell.angle_gamma   90.00
#
_symmetry.space_group_name_H-M   'P 1'
#
loop_
_entity.id
_entity.type
_entity.pdbx_description
1 polymer ?
#
loop_
_entity_poly.entity_id
_entity_poly.type
_entity_poly.pdbx_seq_one_letter_code
_entity_poly.pdbx_strand_id
1 'polypeptide(L)'
;AASEAADSYFQFYDQEDRQYPQEATDAGYVDVLAREYPFHPSLIDALTDKIDTIPRFQRTRDALRLLARAVYYLWNHQPDSYDRHWIRIYDLTVADDDPGGGIQTILRERLFDFVDLGPAVTADIYDDDGTAHAQLEDRKWTENGLPPLGTHLTTTVLWHSLAYGEQAAGLTHADLNLAIGHPDLNFDDYDAALSALRGDDMDVACYFLYEEERLRFKQEPNLIRIIDQRIESTPEASAHSRFQNRLTSKEIGDGGFQPVEFPESPADLPDTPDTPKLAVMHPDTAAVEDGGDTPPNRVTQLYEQQAAKHEGETETRIYKNYALFLAPDADRMDAAIDEARRLEAIEALLDSPEQKADLSSEQIEELRERSDEAQLMLGELVRNVYRHLYYPDRDALTHITIGATESNGGTTLVDAVQTTLEDKIVKRDAGARGSAHVQQKLWQQTQDAMSTEALVNQYAKKPGLDYLFSTKPIRETVSSLVSDHGYAYWDGESGTAYWVGTAEPETWPHPEPFAKSPDVETSIRDSDVQIGSAFVVYRDIDALVDDHLDEIDRPEQTVATCAECGAEVENPEGSEPYYCEEHQSDTTCSSCGKEVASEQLLDARGRCEECQPDESWEASKKMMSASRAFSEVRRDAESKAGTDRTPLLEEVTIQVGGDEPFQAAKFISQRPGFKAREDSVTVRMQYETRTDDGTYSAEFTGSPSRFRDVIDQPGSFGDDRETIQFRFQFDEPEPITDEGDDLLAALDNDLDAGNIDVRVEGRGPIQASSEVTV
;
A
#
# COMPACT_ATOMS: atom_id res chain seq x y z
N ALA A 1 27.15 -46.74 48.29
CA ALA A 1 27.86 -45.46 48.53
C ALA A 1 29.01 -45.30 47.54
N ALA A 2 30.30 -45.32 47.93
CA ALA A 2 31.41 -44.97 47.00
C ALA A 2 31.42 -45.77 45.68
N SER A 3 31.41 -47.11 45.72
CA SER A 3 31.40 -47.93 44.50
C SER A 3 30.13 -47.74 43.66
N GLU A 4 28.98 -47.58 44.30
CA GLU A 4 27.69 -47.39 43.63
C GLU A 4 27.61 -46.03 42.93
N ALA A 5 28.09 -44.97 43.58
CA ALA A 5 28.21 -43.64 42.98
C ALA A 5 29.23 -43.66 41.82
N ALA A 6 30.36 -44.32 41.98
CA ALA A 6 31.36 -44.47 40.93
C ALA A 6 30.80 -45.20 39.70
N ASP A 7 30.12 -46.34 39.89
CA ASP A 7 29.50 -47.10 38.80
C ASP A 7 28.42 -46.27 38.06
N SER A 8 27.58 -45.56 38.82
CA SER A 8 26.53 -44.71 38.25
C SER A 8 27.09 -43.56 37.42
N TYR A 9 28.11 -42.87 37.90
CA TYR A 9 28.73 -41.75 37.18
C TYR A 9 29.56 -42.21 35.98
N PHE A 10 30.25 -43.35 36.10
CA PHE A 10 30.96 -43.92 34.96
C PHE A 10 29.99 -44.32 33.83
N GLN A 11 28.85 -44.92 34.17
CA GLN A 11 27.79 -45.21 33.18
C GLN A 11 27.18 -43.94 32.59
N PHE A 12 26.98 -42.90 33.40
CA PHE A 12 26.50 -41.61 32.92
C PHE A 12 27.47 -41.01 31.87
N TYR A 13 28.78 -41.00 32.15
CA TYR A 13 29.79 -40.48 31.20
C TYR A 13 29.91 -41.34 29.92
N ASP A 14 29.64 -42.63 29.99
CA ASP A 14 29.64 -43.54 28.82
C ASP A 14 28.36 -43.41 27.97
N GLN A 15 27.23 -43.08 28.58
CA GLN A 15 25.92 -43.04 27.92
C GLN A 15 25.55 -41.66 27.36
N GLU A 16 25.99 -40.57 27.99
CA GLU A 16 25.73 -39.22 27.53
C GLU A 16 26.52 -38.88 26.26
N ASP A 17 25.85 -38.33 25.24
CA ASP A 17 26.48 -37.90 23.99
C ASP A 17 27.14 -36.53 24.16
N ARG A 18 28.18 -36.50 24.99
CA ARG A 18 28.97 -35.30 25.31
C ARG A 18 30.46 -35.57 25.16
N GLN A 19 31.22 -34.50 24.95
CA GLN A 19 32.67 -34.60 24.96
C GLN A 19 33.17 -34.65 26.39
N TYR A 20 34.06 -35.60 26.67
CA TYR A 20 34.74 -35.77 27.96
C TYR A 20 36.25 -35.96 27.75
N PRO A 21 37.09 -35.70 28.78
CA PRO A 21 38.50 -36.02 28.72
C PRO A 21 38.70 -37.53 28.54
N GLN A 22 39.72 -37.92 27.77
CA GLN A 22 39.96 -39.33 27.44
C GLN A 22 40.01 -40.25 28.67
N GLU A 23 40.65 -39.77 29.73
CA GLU A 23 40.81 -40.48 31.00
C GLU A 23 39.48 -40.82 31.67
N ALA A 24 38.44 -39.98 31.49
CA ALA A 24 37.12 -40.20 32.09
C ALA A 24 36.34 -41.33 31.40
N THR A 25 36.67 -41.64 30.13
CA THR A 25 36.05 -42.70 29.33
C THR A 25 36.82 -44.03 29.42
N ASP A 26 37.99 -44.04 30.05
CA ASP A 26 38.79 -45.25 30.22
C ASP A 26 38.17 -46.16 31.30
N ALA A 27 38.17 -47.48 31.07
CA ALA A 27 37.58 -48.46 32.00
C ALA A 27 38.19 -48.44 33.42
N GLY A 28 39.38 -47.86 33.60
CA GLY A 28 40.01 -47.69 34.91
C GLY A 28 39.49 -46.49 35.71
N TYR A 29 38.72 -45.59 35.10
CA TYR A 29 38.25 -44.35 35.75
C TYR A 29 37.28 -44.62 36.90
N VAL A 30 36.49 -45.70 36.81
CA VAL A 30 35.59 -46.12 37.90
C VAL A 30 36.35 -46.39 39.21
N ASP A 31 37.58 -46.93 39.14
CA ASP A 31 38.41 -47.16 40.31
C ASP A 31 38.93 -45.83 40.91
N VAL A 32 39.16 -44.82 40.06
CA VAL A 32 39.56 -43.47 40.47
C VAL A 32 38.40 -42.79 41.21
N LEU A 33 37.20 -42.81 40.60
CA LEU A 33 35.97 -42.32 41.22
C LEU A 33 35.75 -42.96 42.60
N ALA A 34 35.80 -44.30 42.70
CA ALA A 34 35.58 -45.00 43.95
C ALA A 34 36.64 -44.67 45.04
N ARG A 35 37.88 -44.39 44.63
CA ARG A 35 38.99 -44.04 45.54
C ARG A 35 38.86 -42.64 46.12
N GLU A 36 38.37 -41.69 45.33
CA GLU A 36 38.41 -40.25 45.67
C GLU A 36 37.10 -39.75 46.31
N TYR A 37 36.06 -40.58 46.31
CA TYR A 37 34.82 -40.33 47.01
C TYR A 37 35.05 -39.92 48.49
N PRO A 38 34.45 -38.81 48.96
CA PRO A 38 33.33 -38.06 48.37
C PRO A 38 33.72 -36.89 47.45
N PHE A 39 35.00 -36.72 47.12
CA PHE A 39 35.47 -35.65 46.24
C PHE A 39 35.49 -36.13 44.79
N HIS A 40 34.95 -35.32 43.88
CA HIS A 40 35.02 -35.65 42.47
C HIS A 40 36.47 -35.55 41.97
N PRO A 41 36.98 -36.46 41.11
CA PRO A 41 38.37 -36.44 40.69
C PRO A 41 38.82 -35.12 40.06
N SER A 42 37.95 -34.51 39.23
CA SER A 42 38.27 -33.21 38.61
C SER A 42 38.54 -32.07 39.62
N LEU A 43 37.95 -32.12 40.83
CA LEU A 43 38.25 -31.18 41.91
C LEU A 43 39.67 -31.41 42.46
N ILE A 44 40.05 -32.68 42.64
CA ILE A 44 41.39 -33.03 43.11
C ILE A 44 42.43 -32.63 42.07
N ASP A 45 42.21 -32.98 40.81
CA ASP A 45 43.09 -32.64 39.69
C ASP A 45 43.26 -31.11 39.55
N ALA A 46 42.17 -30.34 39.68
CA ALA A 46 42.25 -28.89 39.66
C ALA A 46 43.14 -28.34 40.81
N LEU A 47 43.02 -28.90 42.01
CA LEU A 47 43.81 -28.48 43.16
C LEU A 47 45.28 -28.88 43.03
N THR A 48 45.61 -30.06 42.48
CA THR A 48 46.98 -30.58 42.43
C THR A 48 47.74 -30.21 41.17
N ASP A 49 47.07 -30.04 40.04
CA ASP A 49 47.73 -29.88 38.75
C ASP A 49 47.69 -28.43 38.28
N LYS A 50 46.63 -27.69 38.64
CA LYS A 50 46.48 -26.27 38.30
C LYS A 50 46.83 -25.36 39.47
N ILE A 51 46.16 -25.49 40.61
CA ILE A 51 46.28 -24.54 41.73
C ILE A 51 47.61 -24.71 42.48
N ASP A 52 48.17 -25.93 42.54
CA ASP A 52 49.49 -26.21 43.13
C ASP A 52 50.65 -25.46 42.45
N THR A 53 50.44 -25.00 41.22
CA THR A 53 51.44 -24.23 40.45
C THR A 53 51.62 -22.81 40.98
N ILE A 54 50.70 -22.31 41.81
CA ILE A 54 50.69 -20.93 42.33
C ILE A 54 51.72 -20.77 43.48
N PRO A 55 52.72 -19.88 43.36
CA PRO A 55 53.86 -19.85 44.30
C PRO A 55 53.53 -19.56 45.78
N ARG A 56 52.45 -18.81 46.09
CA ARG A 56 52.01 -18.55 47.49
C ARG A 56 51.04 -19.61 48.02
N PHE A 57 50.57 -20.52 47.17
CA PHE A 57 49.69 -21.59 47.58
C PHE A 57 50.50 -22.71 48.23
N GLN A 58 50.22 -23.00 49.51
CA GLN A 58 50.94 -24.02 50.26
C GLN A 58 50.40 -25.41 49.94
N ARG A 59 50.58 -25.82 48.69
CA ARG A 59 50.31 -27.16 48.12
C ARG A 59 49.24 -27.95 48.87
N THR A 60 49.67 -28.93 49.66
CA THR A 60 48.80 -29.82 50.43
C THR A 60 48.06 -29.14 51.58
N ARG A 61 48.66 -28.15 52.25
CA ARG A 61 48.03 -27.50 53.43
C ARG A 61 46.85 -26.63 53.01
N ASP A 62 47.00 -25.86 51.95
CA ASP A 62 45.96 -24.95 51.49
C ASP A 62 44.86 -25.68 50.73
N ALA A 63 45.19 -26.73 49.96
CA ALA A 63 44.20 -27.63 49.37
C ALA A 63 43.32 -28.28 50.45
N LEU A 64 43.92 -28.85 51.51
CA LEU A 64 43.15 -29.41 52.63
C LEU A 64 42.30 -28.36 53.35
N ARG A 65 42.77 -27.11 53.44
CA ARG A 65 41.99 -26.02 54.02
C ARG A 65 40.78 -25.69 53.17
N LEU A 66 40.93 -25.59 51.84
CA LEU A 66 39.82 -25.37 50.90
C LEU A 66 38.78 -26.49 51.00
N LEU A 67 39.21 -27.75 50.96
CA LEU A 67 38.30 -28.90 51.09
C LEU A 67 37.57 -28.91 52.43
N ALA A 68 38.28 -28.61 53.54
CA ALA A 68 37.66 -28.53 54.86
C ALA A 68 36.63 -27.40 54.95
N ARG A 69 36.90 -26.24 54.33
CA ARG A 69 35.96 -25.12 54.24
C ARG A 69 34.73 -25.48 53.39
N ALA A 70 34.93 -26.11 52.23
CA ALA A 70 33.82 -26.53 51.38
C ALA A 70 32.89 -27.52 52.11
N VAL A 71 33.45 -28.55 52.75
CA VAL A 71 32.67 -29.49 53.58
C VAL A 71 31.91 -28.75 54.68
N TYR A 72 32.56 -27.83 55.38
CA TYR A 72 31.91 -27.05 56.44
C TYR A 72 30.79 -26.16 55.90
N TYR A 73 31.03 -25.46 54.79
CA TYR A 73 30.04 -24.58 54.18
C TYR A 73 28.82 -25.38 53.70
N LEU A 74 29.04 -26.44 52.93
CA LEU A 74 27.98 -27.33 52.43
C LEU A 74 27.18 -27.99 53.57
N TRP A 75 27.85 -28.38 54.66
CA TRP A 75 27.16 -28.97 55.81
C TRP A 75 26.18 -27.99 56.48
N ASN A 76 26.50 -26.70 56.47
CA ASN A 76 25.67 -25.65 57.05
C ASN A 76 24.68 -25.01 56.05
N HIS A 77 24.88 -25.23 54.74
CA HIS A 77 24.07 -24.69 53.65
C HIS A 77 23.66 -25.81 52.69
N GLN A 78 22.83 -26.73 53.18
CA GLN A 78 22.32 -27.82 52.36
C GLN A 78 21.33 -27.28 51.31
N PRO A 79 21.42 -27.70 50.04
CA PRO A 79 20.47 -27.29 49.02
C PRO A 79 19.08 -27.87 49.31
N ASP A 80 18.04 -27.10 49.05
CA ASP A 80 16.66 -27.55 49.20
C ASP A 80 16.17 -28.40 48.00
N SER A 81 16.85 -28.30 46.85
CA SER A 81 16.31 -28.70 45.54
C SER A 81 17.02 -29.87 44.85
N TYR A 82 18.23 -30.28 45.27
CA TYR A 82 18.95 -31.38 44.62
C TYR A 82 19.85 -32.17 45.55
N ASP A 83 19.99 -33.48 45.30
CA ASP A 83 20.89 -34.34 46.06
C ASP A 83 22.33 -34.16 45.59
N ARG A 84 23.27 -33.96 46.52
CA ARG A 84 24.70 -33.82 46.20
C ARG A 84 25.38 -35.17 46.34
N HIS A 85 25.61 -35.83 45.20
CA HIS A 85 26.36 -37.09 45.18
C HIS A 85 27.86 -36.93 45.45
N TRP A 86 28.45 -35.78 45.04
CA TRP A 86 29.88 -35.48 45.13
C TRP A 86 30.13 -34.05 45.59
N ILE A 87 31.30 -33.82 46.19
CA ILE A 87 31.87 -32.49 46.35
C ILE A 87 32.70 -32.18 45.10
N ARG A 88 32.34 -31.11 44.40
CA ARG A 88 32.89 -30.68 43.11
C ARG A 88 33.62 -29.35 43.25
N ILE A 89 34.26 -28.94 42.17
CA ILE A 89 35.06 -27.69 42.14
C ILE A 89 34.20 -26.44 42.38
N TYR A 90 32.96 -26.41 41.86
CA TYR A 90 32.04 -25.31 42.13
C TYR A 90 31.54 -25.25 43.58
N ASP A 91 31.72 -26.32 44.38
CA ASP A 91 31.40 -26.28 45.81
C ASP A 91 32.47 -25.54 46.61
N LEU A 92 33.62 -25.23 46.01
CA LEU A 92 34.58 -24.26 46.54
C LEU A 92 34.03 -22.83 46.34
N THR A 93 32.88 -22.54 46.94
CA THR A 93 32.11 -21.33 46.67
C THR A 93 32.78 -20.07 47.21
N VAL A 94 32.71 -19.02 46.41
CA VAL A 94 33.15 -17.66 46.77
C VAL A 94 32.24 -17.00 47.82
N ALA A 95 31.05 -17.55 48.05
CA ALA A 95 30.11 -17.10 49.08
C ALA A 95 30.57 -17.43 50.52
N ASP A 96 31.60 -18.26 50.70
CA ASP A 96 32.16 -18.56 52.03
C ASP A 96 33.06 -17.40 52.52
N ASP A 97 32.44 -16.38 53.13
CA ASP A 97 33.11 -15.25 53.78
C ASP A 97 33.23 -15.41 55.32
N ASP A 98 33.58 -16.62 55.77
CA ASP A 98 33.78 -16.88 57.20
C ASP A 98 34.91 -16.02 57.79
N PRO A 99 34.66 -15.27 58.89
CA PRO A 99 35.65 -14.39 59.51
C PRO A 99 36.92 -15.11 60.02
N GLY A 100 36.87 -16.43 60.20
CA GLY A 100 38.02 -17.28 60.53
C GLY A 100 38.90 -17.64 59.31
N GLY A 101 38.61 -17.03 58.16
CA GLY A 101 39.30 -17.21 56.90
C GLY A 101 38.64 -18.29 56.04
N GLY A 102 37.46 -17.96 55.52
CA GLY A 102 36.72 -18.71 54.51
C GLY A 102 37.39 -18.71 53.13
N ILE A 103 36.74 -19.34 52.16
CA ILE A 103 37.25 -19.47 50.79
C ILE A 103 37.49 -18.10 50.15
N GLN A 104 36.61 -17.12 50.38
CA GLN A 104 36.77 -15.77 49.84
C GLN A 104 38.07 -15.11 50.34
N THR A 105 38.40 -15.30 51.63
CA THR A 105 39.67 -14.84 52.22
C THR A 105 40.87 -15.55 51.58
N ILE A 106 40.80 -16.88 51.38
CA ILE A 106 41.88 -17.65 50.76
C ILE A 106 42.14 -17.19 49.32
N LEU A 107 41.07 -16.94 48.55
CA LEU A 107 41.15 -16.40 47.19
C LEU A 107 41.87 -15.04 47.19
N ARG A 108 41.38 -14.09 47.98
CA ARG A 108 41.94 -12.72 48.04
C ARG A 108 43.38 -12.68 48.56
N GLU A 109 43.71 -13.41 49.63
CA GLU A 109 45.00 -13.30 50.30
C GLU A 109 46.12 -14.18 49.69
N ARG A 110 45.78 -15.19 48.90
CA ARG A 110 46.78 -16.17 48.42
C ARG A 110 46.77 -16.42 46.91
N LEU A 111 45.61 -16.30 46.28
CA LEU A 111 45.42 -16.72 44.89
C LEU A 111 45.38 -15.51 43.94
N PHE A 112 44.73 -14.42 44.32
CA PHE A 112 44.62 -13.21 43.50
C PHE A 112 45.89 -12.33 43.45
N ASP A 113 46.92 -12.66 44.24
CA ASP A 113 48.23 -12.01 44.13
C ASP A 113 48.89 -12.17 42.75
N PHE A 114 48.49 -13.18 41.98
CA PHE A 114 49.11 -13.53 40.69
C PHE A 114 48.25 -13.18 39.49
N VAL A 115 46.94 -13.37 39.60
CA VAL A 115 45.94 -12.98 38.60
C VAL A 115 44.79 -12.35 39.37
N ASP A 116 44.62 -11.04 39.24
CA ASP A 116 43.57 -10.33 39.98
C ASP A 116 42.22 -10.53 39.30
N LEU A 117 41.49 -11.55 39.75
CA LEU A 117 40.12 -11.86 39.32
C LEU A 117 39.08 -11.32 40.31
N GLY A 118 39.46 -10.42 41.23
CA GLY A 118 38.54 -9.78 42.16
C GLY A 118 37.36 -9.07 41.46
N PRO A 119 37.60 -8.31 40.37
CA PRO A 119 36.52 -7.72 39.58
C PRO A 119 35.57 -8.75 38.97
N ALA A 120 36.11 -9.84 38.41
CA ALA A 120 35.32 -10.94 37.85
C ALA A 120 34.45 -11.60 38.93
N VAL A 121 35.00 -11.87 40.12
CA VAL A 121 34.20 -12.43 41.22
C VAL A 121 33.04 -11.51 41.57
N THR A 122 33.30 -10.21 41.75
CA THR A 122 32.30 -9.26 42.25
C THR A 122 31.21 -8.98 41.22
N ALA A 123 31.58 -8.84 39.94
CA ALA A 123 30.61 -8.52 38.89
C ALA A 123 29.89 -9.77 38.33
N ASP A 124 30.61 -10.88 38.14
CA ASP A 124 30.09 -12.01 37.37
C ASP A 124 29.68 -13.21 38.20
N ILE A 125 30.29 -13.43 39.37
CA ILE A 125 30.15 -14.70 40.10
C ILE A 125 29.29 -14.55 41.35
N TYR A 126 29.64 -13.59 42.20
CA TYR A 126 29.00 -13.43 43.50
C TYR A 126 29.22 -12.05 44.10
N ASP A 127 28.13 -11.44 44.53
CA ASP A 127 28.10 -10.38 45.52
C ASP A 127 27.05 -10.69 46.61
N ASP A 128 27.09 -9.92 47.70
CA ASP A 128 26.18 -10.10 48.83
C ASP A 128 24.76 -9.57 48.57
N ASP A 129 24.58 -8.73 47.54
CA ASP A 129 23.30 -8.15 47.13
C ASP A 129 22.53 -9.08 46.16
N GLY A 130 23.17 -10.15 45.68
CA GLY A 130 22.63 -11.09 44.71
C GLY A 130 22.53 -10.53 43.30
N THR A 131 23.36 -9.54 42.95
CA THR A 131 23.32 -8.82 41.67
C THR A 131 24.38 -9.26 40.66
N ALA A 132 25.29 -10.15 41.04
CA ALA A 132 26.28 -10.67 40.11
C ALA A 132 25.62 -11.49 39.01
N HIS A 133 26.19 -11.46 37.81
CA HIS A 133 25.56 -12.06 36.61
C HIS A 133 25.19 -13.54 36.77
N ALA A 134 26.05 -14.35 37.38
CA ALA A 134 25.75 -15.75 37.69
C ALA A 134 24.54 -15.89 38.62
N GLN A 135 24.44 -15.04 39.64
CA GLN A 135 23.31 -15.05 40.59
C GLN A 135 22.01 -14.58 39.93
N LEU A 136 22.08 -13.65 38.97
CA LEU A 136 20.93 -13.24 38.15
C LEU A 136 20.45 -14.38 37.25
N GLU A 137 21.39 -15.05 36.56
CA GLU A 137 21.10 -16.21 35.72
C GLU A 137 20.50 -17.37 36.53
N ASP A 138 21.02 -17.61 37.74
CA ASP A 138 20.52 -18.66 38.64
C ASP A 138 19.04 -18.53 38.99
N ARG A 139 18.46 -17.32 38.98
CA ARG A 139 17.04 -17.11 39.30
C ARG A 139 16.12 -17.87 38.34
N LYS A 140 16.47 -17.94 37.05
CA LYS A 140 15.71 -18.64 36.01
C LYS A 140 15.58 -20.15 36.30
N TRP A 141 16.61 -20.73 36.91
CA TRP A 141 16.72 -22.16 37.16
C TRP A 141 16.18 -22.53 38.55
N THR A 142 16.58 -21.76 39.57
CA THR A 142 16.22 -22.03 40.96
C THR A 142 14.73 -21.87 41.24
N GLU A 143 14.04 -20.96 40.55
CA GLU A 143 12.57 -20.83 40.61
C GLU A 143 11.84 -22.09 40.13
N ASN A 144 12.46 -22.84 39.22
CA ASN A 144 11.95 -24.10 38.68
C ASN A 144 12.41 -25.33 39.48
N GLY A 145 13.05 -25.12 40.64
CA GLY A 145 13.57 -26.19 41.48
C GLY A 145 14.85 -26.84 40.95
N LEU A 146 15.54 -26.21 39.99
CA LEU A 146 16.85 -26.65 39.55
C LEU A 146 17.96 -26.02 40.40
N PRO A 147 19.19 -26.56 40.38
CA PRO A 147 20.34 -25.95 41.03
C PRO A 147 20.75 -24.59 40.43
N PRO A 148 21.59 -23.80 41.11
CA PRO A 148 22.16 -22.56 40.58
C PRO A 148 23.21 -22.86 39.50
N LEU A 149 22.76 -23.10 38.27
CA LEU A 149 23.60 -23.52 37.14
C LEU A 149 24.63 -22.45 36.74
N GLY A 150 24.27 -21.18 36.79
CA GLY A 150 25.16 -20.06 36.50
C GLY A 150 26.31 -19.99 37.50
N THR A 151 26.02 -20.11 38.81
CA THR A 151 27.06 -20.20 39.84
C THR A 151 27.93 -21.45 39.67
N HIS A 152 27.35 -22.60 39.33
CA HIS A 152 28.12 -23.83 39.08
C HIS A 152 29.14 -23.64 37.94
N LEU A 153 28.70 -23.08 36.82
CA LEU A 153 29.55 -22.81 35.65
C LEU A 153 30.66 -21.82 35.98
N THR A 154 30.30 -20.63 36.48
CA THR A 154 31.25 -19.54 36.68
C THR A 154 32.25 -19.84 37.80
N THR A 155 31.83 -20.48 38.89
CA THR A 155 32.76 -20.90 39.96
C THR A 155 33.75 -21.95 39.44
N THR A 156 33.28 -22.91 38.64
CA THR A 156 34.16 -23.91 38.01
C THR A 156 35.21 -23.22 37.13
N VAL A 157 34.78 -22.32 36.24
CA VAL A 157 35.67 -21.59 35.35
C VAL A 157 36.66 -20.71 36.15
N LEU A 158 36.23 -20.05 37.22
CA LEU A 158 37.09 -19.24 38.10
C LEU A 158 38.29 -20.05 38.61
N TRP A 159 38.04 -21.20 39.22
CA TRP A 159 39.11 -22.03 39.78
C TRP A 159 40.09 -22.52 38.72
N HIS A 160 39.60 -22.81 37.52
CA HIS A 160 40.44 -23.19 36.40
C HIS A 160 41.17 -22.01 35.73
N SER A 161 40.75 -20.77 36.00
CA SER A 161 41.39 -19.54 35.49
C SER A 161 42.62 -19.13 36.30
N LEU A 162 42.78 -19.65 37.53
CA LEU A 162 43.88 -19.30 38.43
C LEU A 162 45.23 -19.98 38.12
N ALA A 163 45.30 -20.86 37.11
CA ALA A 163 46.50 -21.65 36.83
C ALA A 163 47.70 -20.79 36.35
N TYR A 164 48.92 -21.19 36.71
CA TYR A 164 50.14 -20.49 36.31
C TYR A 164 50.53 -20.81 34.86
N GLY A 165 50.54 -19.78 34.00
CA GLY A 165 50.94 -19.86 32.61
C GLY A 165 49.76 -19.87 31.63
N GLU A 166 49.88 -19.10 30.55
CA GLU A 166 48.76 -18.80 29.63
C GLU A 166 48.15 -20.04 28.97
N GLN A 167 48.95 -21.07 28.70
CA GLN A 167 48.49 -22.34 28.11
C GLN A 167 47.82 -23.30 29.11
N ALA A 168 48.03 -23.09 30.42
CA ALA A 168 47.47 -23.92 31.48
C ALA A 168 46.16 -23.34 32.07
N ALA A 169 45.95 -22.03 31.92
CA ALA A 169 44.77 -21.32 32.40
C ALA A 169 43.53 -21.61 31.54
N GLY A 170 42.40 -21.78 32.21
CA GLY A 170 41.10 -22.05 31.60
C GLY A 170 40.74 -23.53 31.48
N LEU A 171 39.58 -23.77 30.87
CA LEU A 171 38.91 -25.06 30.82
C LEU A 171 38.41 -25.36 29.40
N THR A 172 38.59 -26.59 28.93
CA THR A 172 37.94 -27.03 27.69
C THR A 172 36.49 -27.41 27.98
N HIS A 173 35.62 -27.44 26.96
CA HIS A 173 34.24 -27.93 27.12
C HIS A 173 34.19 -29.37 27.65
N ALA A 174 35.13 -30.22 27.23
CA ALA A 174 35.22 -31.58 27.73
C ALA A 174 35.50 -31.63 29.25
N ASP A 175 36.48 -30.85 29.71
CA ASP A 175 36.80 -30.77 31.13
C ASP A 175 35.66 -30.13 31.95
N LEU A 176 34.97 -29.14 31.37
CA LEU A 176 33.80 -28.50 31.98
C LEU A 176 32.68 -29.51 32.21
N ASN A 177 32.31 -30.27 31.18
CA ASN A 177 31.26 -31.29 31.24
C ASN A 177 31.55 -32.33 32.33
N LEU A 178 32.82 -32.76 32.46
CA LEU A 178 33.24 -33.68 33.51
C LEU A 178 33.09 -33.03 34.91
N ALA A 179 33.46 -31.75 35.04
CA ALA A 179 33.44 -31.04 36.31
C ALA A 179 32.03 -30.73 36.82
N ILE A 180 31.08 -30.41 35.93
CA ILE A 180 29.71 -30.01 36.30
C ILE A 180 28.67 -31.13 36.18
N GLY A 181 28.97 -32.19 35.42
CA GLY A 181 28.01 -33.23 35.07
C GLY A 181 27.34 -33.89 36.27
N HIS A 182 26.01 -34.02 36.21
CA HIS A 182 25.20 -34.65 37.24
C HIS A 182 24.09 -35.50 36.58
N PRO A 183 23.90 -36.79 36.95
CA PRO A 183 22.92 -37.68 36.32
C PRO A 183 21.48 -37.18 36.35
N ASP A 184 21.14 -36.36 37.34
CA ASP A 184 19.81 -35.78 37.49
C ASP A 184 19.63 -34.40 36.84
N LEU A 185 20.65 -33.87 36.14
CA LEU A 185 20.60 -32.57 35.48
C LEU A 185 20.82 -32.73 33.97
N ASN A 186 20.07 -31.99 33.17
CA ASN A 186 20.26 -31.95 31.73
C ASN A 186 21.42 -31.00 31.38
N PHE A 187 22.33 -31.44 30.51
CA PHE A 187 23.38 -30.57 29.99
C PHE A 187 22.83 -29.44 29.11
N ASP A 188 21.66 -29.62 28.49
CA ASP A 188 21.05 -28.55 27.68
C ASP A 188 20.72 -27.32 28.54
N ASP A 189 20.36 -27.52 29.82
CA ASP A 189 20.12 -26.43 30.77
C ASP A 189 21.43 -25.69 31.09
N TYR A 190 22.54 -26.44 31.25
CA TYR A 190 23.87 -25.85 31.42
C TYR A 190 24.36 -25.13 30.16
N ASP A 191 24.10 -25.67 28.98
CA ASP A 191 24.45 -25.02 27.72
C ASP A 191 23.68 -23.70 27.57
N ALA A 192 22.38 -23.69 27.87
CA ALA A 192 21.56 -22.49 27.84
C ALA A 192 22.07 -21.42 28.83
N ALA A 193 22.38 -21.82 30.07
CA ALA A 193 22.96 -20.91 31.07
C ALA A 193 24.34 -20.38 30.65
N LEU A 194 25.20 -21.23 30.09
CA LEU A 194 26.52 -20.83 29.60
C LEU A 194 26.41 -19.86 28.41
N SER A 195 25.50 -20.13 27.47
CA SER A 195 25.19 -19.25 26.34
C SER A 195 24.75 -17.86 26.82
N ALA A 196 23.83 -17.80 27.78
CA ALA A 196 23.38 -16.55 28.39
C ALA A 196 24.55 -15.77 29.00
N LEU A 197 25.34 -16.42 29.87
CA LEU A 197 26.51 -15.82 30.53
C LEU A 197 27.61 -15.38 29.55
N ARG A 198 27.66 -15.94 28.34
CA ARG A 198 28.64 -15.57 27.29
C ARG A 198 28.22 -14.37 26.45
N GLY A 199 26.95 -13.97 26.50
CA GLY A 199 26.45 -12.81 25.76
C GLY A 199 25.23 -13.04 24.88
N ASP A 200 24.59 -14.22 24.91
CA ASP A 200 23.30 -14.40 24.23
C ASP A 200 22.18 -13.65 24.96
N ASP A 201 22.34 -13.40 26.27
CA ASP A 201 21.47 -12.57 27.08
C ASP A 201 22.30 -11.45 27.75
N MET A 202 22.08 -10.21 27.33
CA MET A 202 22.86 -9.06 27.78
C MET A 202 22.57 -8.68 29.23
N ASP A 203 21.43 -9.08 29.80
CA ASP A 203 21.09 -8.76 31.19
C ASP A 203 21.93 -9.57 32.20
N VAL A 204 22.53 -10.67 31.75
CA VAL A 204 23.30 -11.61 32.58
C VAL A 204 24.65 -11.97 31.97
N ALA A 205 25.09 -11.27 30.92
CA ALA A 205 26.36 -11.56 30.27
C ALA A 205 27.54 -11.19 31.18
N CYS A 206 28.46 -12.13 31.38
CA CYS A 206 29.65 -11.91 32.19
C CYS A 206 30.59 -10.91 31.53
N TYR A 207 31.14 -10.00 32.33
CA TYR A 207 32.06 -8.94 31.91
C TYR A 207 33.51 -9.38 31.76
N PHE A 208 33.90 -10.48 32.40
CA PHE A 208 35.29 -10.94 32.45
C PHE A 208 35.47 -12.37 31.92
N LEU A 209 34.39 -13.00 31.45
CA LEU A 209 34.41 -14.35 30.87
C LEU A 209 34.83 -14.30 29.40
N TYR A 210 35.78 -15.16 29.03
CA TYR A 210 36.27 -15.32 27.67
C TYR A 210 36.23 -16.79 27.24
N GLU A 211 35.87 -17.01 25.98
CA GLU A 211 35.97 -18.31 25.32
C GLU A 211 36.74 -18.17 24.02
N GLU A 212 38.05 -18.41 24.09
CA GLU A 212 38.93 -18.54 22.92
C GLU A 212 39.08 -20.04 22.62
N GLU A 213 40.26 -20.62 22.87
CA GLU A 213 40.43 -22.08 22.88
C GLU A 213 39.93 -22.74 24.19
N ARG A 214 39.78 -21.93 25.24
CA ARG A 214 39.40 -22.35 26.60
C ARG A 214 38.52 -21.30 27.26
N LEU A 215 37.57 -21.76 28.06
CA LEU A 215 36.77 -20.93 28.96
C LEU A 215 37.64 -20.47 30.14
N ARG A 216 37.76 -19.16 30.33
CA ARG A 216 38.48 -18.55 31.46
C ARG A 216 37.98 -17.16 31.78
N PHE A 217 38.12 -16.77 33.04
CA PHE A 217 38.09 -15.38 33.46
C PHE A 217 39.45 -14.73 33.23
N LYS A 218 39.45 -13.50 32.71
CA LYS A 218 40.64 -12.64 32.60
C LYS A 218 40.50 -11.42 33.52
N GLN A 219 41.59 -10.69 33.70
CA GLN A 219 41.59 -9.45 34.48
C GLN A 219 40.99 -8.30 33.66
N GLU A 220 41.25 -8.27 32.36
CA GLU A 220 40.72 -7.28 31.45
C GLU A 220 39.21 -7.51 31.21
N PRO A 221 38.40 -6.44 31.15
CA PRO A 221 36.99 -6.55 30.79
C PRO A 221 36.84 -6.88 29.30
N ASN A 222 35.83 -7.69 28.98
CA ASN A 222 35.47 -8.02 27.61
C ASN A 222 34.74 -6.86 26.91
N LEU A 223 34.42 -7.08 25.63
CA LEU A 223 33.78 -6.05 24.81
C LEU A 223 32.42 -5.63 25.35
N ILE A 224 31.65 -6.57 25.93
CA ILE A 224 30.33 -6.32 26.52
C ILE A 224 30.45 -5.27 27.62
N ARG A 225 31.39 -5.45 28.56
CA ARG A 225 31.62 -4.46 29.62
C ARG A 225 32.07 -3.10 29.09
N ILE A 226 32.93 -3.09 28.06
CA ILE A 226 33.38 -1.83 27.45
C ILE A 226 32.20 -1.07 26.84
N ILE A 227 31.28 -1.78 26.17
CA ILE A 227 30.04 -1.21 25.62
C ILE A 227 29.14 -0.70 26.75
N ASP A 228 28.90 -1.49 27.80
CA ASP A 228 27.98 -1.11 28.89
C ASP A 228 28.51 0.09 29.68
N GLN A 229 29.81 0.14 29.98
CA GLN A 229 30.43 1.35 30.55
C GLN A 229 30.22 2.57 29.66
N ARG A 230 30.30 2.38 28.35
CA ARG A 230 30.06 3.46 27.40
C ARG A 230 28.60 3.87 27.43
N ILE A 231 27.64 2.94 27.42
CA ILE A 231 26.20 3.19 27.53
C ILE A 231 25.88 3.97 28.81
N GLU A 232 26.37 3.51 29.96
CA GLU A 232 26.21 4.18 31.26
C GLU A 232 26.73 5.63 31.23
N SER A 233 27.81 5.88 30.47
CA SER A 233 28.42 7.20 30.31
C SER A 233 27.76 8.07 29.24
N THR A 234 26.88 7.51 28.40
CA THR A 234 26.26 8.21 27.27
C THR A 234 25.15 9.14 27.78
N PRO A 235 25.21 10.45 27.51
CA PRO A 235 24.17 11.39 27.94
C PRO A 235 22.80 11.04 27.36
N GLU A 236 21.75 11.16 28.17
CA GLU A 236 20.36 10.97 27.75
C GLU A 236 19.98 11.86 26.56
N ALA A 237 20.40 13.12 26.57
CA ALA A 237 20.17 14.05 25.45
C ALA A 237 20.77 13.56 24.12
N SER A 238 21.90 12.86 24.16
CA SER A 238 22.50 12.25 22.96
C SER A 238 21.64 11.10 22.44
N ALA A 239 21.12 10.25 23.33
CA ALA A 239 20.22 9.15 22.97
C ALA A 239 18.90 9.67 22.34
N HIS A 240 18.30 10.72 22.93
CA HIS A 240 17.11 11.37 22.37
C HIS A 240 17.40 11.99 21.00
N SER A 241 18.52 12.71 20.86
CA SER A 241 18.91 13.28 19.56
C SER A 241 19.15 12.17 18.53
N ARG A 242 19.74 11.05 18.93
CA ARG A 242 19.97 9.89 18.08
C ARG A 242 18.66 9.27 17.58
N PHE A 243 17.68 9.09 18.47
CA PHE A 243 16.33 8.65 18.12
C PHE A 243 15.66 9.61 17.13
N GLN A 244 15.68 10.91 17.40
CA GLN A 244 15.09 11.93 16.53
C GLN A 244 15.76 11.97 15.15
N ASN A 245 17.09 11.90 15.12
CA ASN A 245 17.85 11.87 13.87
C ASN A 245 17.61 10.60 13.05
N ARG A 246 17.11 9.52 13.67
CA ARG A 246 16.70 8.32 12.95
C ARG A 246 15.38 8.52 12.21
N LEU A 247 14.47 9.32 12.77
CA LEU A 247 13.19 9.68 12.16
C LEU A 247 13.39 10.69 11.01
N THR A 248 13.99 10.20 9.93
CA THR A 248 14.24 10.97 8.71
C THR A 248 13.10 10.82 7.71
N SER A 249 13.14 11.63 6.65
CA SER A 249 12.26 11.48 5.48
C SER A 249 12.23 10.06 4.89
N LYS A 250 13.27 9.24 5.10
CA LYS A 250 13.28 7.83 4.69
C LYS A 250 12.33 6.96 5.51
N GLU A 251 12.29 7.17 6.83
CA GLU A 251 11.41 6.39 7.72
C GLU A 251 9.98 6.92 7.69
N ILE A 252 9.83 8.25 7.56
CA ILE A 252 8.52 8.89 7.42
C ILE A 252 7.89 8.56 6.07
N GLY A 253 8.68 8.61 5.00
CA GLY A 253 8.24 8.38 3.62
C GLY A 253 7.56 9.59 2.98
N ASP A 254 7.22 9.43 1.72
CA ASP A 254 6.39 10.35 0.94
C ASP A 254 5.19 9.59 0.33
N GLY A 255 4.20 10.32 -0.18
CA GLY A 255 3.02 9.71 -0.77
C GLY A 255 1.83 10.65 -0.89
N GLY A 256 0.62 10.10 -0.84
CA GLY A 256 -0.61 10.90 -0.95
C GLY A 256 -0.93 11.74 0.29
N PHE A 257 -0.27 11.47 1.42
CA PHE A 257 -0.21 12.41 2.55
C PHE A 257 1.11 13.17 2.51
N GLN A 258 1.05 14.48 2.68
CA GLN A 258 2.23 15.32 2.84
C GLN A 258 2.70 15.26 4.29
N PRO A 259 3.86 14.67 4.59
CA PRO A 259 4.38 14.65 5.95
C PRO A 259 4.80 16.06 6.39
N VAL A 260 4.51 16.40 7.64
CA VAL A 260 5.01 17.60 8.33
C VAL A 260 5.71 17.12 9.59
N GLU A 261 7.03 17.28 9.62
CA GLU A 261 7.88 16.81 10.70
C GLU A 261 7.79 17.76 11.90
N PHE A 262 7.43 17.22 13.07
CA PHE A 262 7.48 17.89 14.37
C PHE A 262 6.86 19.29 14.44
N PRO A 263 5.60 19.50 14.00
CA PRO A 263 4.97 20.81 14.13
C PRO A 263 4.72 21.14 15.62
N GLU A 264 5.29 22.25 16.09
CA GLU A 264 5.19 22.69 17.49
C GLU A 264 4.32 23.95 17.67
N SER A 265 3.94 24.59 16.57
CA SER A 265 3.07 25.76 16.54
C SER A 265 2.04 25.68 15.40
N PRO A 266 0.89 26.38 15.49
CA PRO A 266 -0.10 26.41 14.42
C PRO A 266 0.43 26.94 13.07
N ALA A 267 1.59 27.60 13.05
CA ALA A 267 2.24 28.06 11.82
C ALA A 267 3.07 26.96 11.13
N ASP A 268 3.45 25.91 11.86
CA ASP A 268 4.24 24.79 11.32
C ASP A 268 3.40 23.82 10.49
N LEU A 269 2.08 23.82 10.68
CA LEU A 269 1.14 22.97 9.96
C LEU A 269 0.30 23.81 8.98
N PRO A 270 0.65 23.87 7.68
CA PRO A 270 -0.07 24.68 6.71
C PRO A 270 -1.56 24.37 6.64
N ASP A 271 -2.40 25.40 6.58
CA ASP A 271 -3.85 25.28 6.39
C ASP A 271 -4.23 25.52 4.92
N THR A 272 -3.96 24.53 4.07
CA THR A 272 -4.21 24.60 2.62
C THR A 272 -5.04 23.41 2.12
N PRO A 273 -5.86 23.56 1.05
CA PRO A 273 -6.77 22.51 0.57
C PRO A 273 -6.16 21.53 -0.43
N ASP A 274 -4.87 21.68 -0.78
CA ASP A 274 -4.20 20.96 -1.87
C ASP A 274 -3.98 19.47 -1.56
N THR A 275 -3.26 19.15 -0.48
CA THR A 275 -2.89 17.78 -0.12
C THR A 275 -3.17 17.54 1.36
N PRO A 276 -3.72 16.39 1.79
CA PRO A 276 -3.84 16.06 3.20
C PRO A 276 -2.47 16.05 3.91
N LYS A 277 -2.35 16.73 5.06
CA LYS A 277 -1.11 16.81 5.84
C LYS A 277 -1.11 15.75 6.93
N LEU A 278 -0.01 15.01 7.04
CA LEU A 278 0.27 14.09 8.14
C LEU A 278 1.33 14.71 9.05
N ALA A 279 0.90 15.30 10.15
CA ALA A 279 1.78 15.81 11.19
C ALA A 279 2.39 14.65 11.98
N VAL A 280 3.70 14.43 11.84
CA VAL A 280 4.45 13.46 12.65
C VAL A 280 4.88 14.17 13.91
N MET A 281 4.26 13.82 15.04
CA MET A 281 4.32 14.62 16.26
C MET A 281 5.60 14.40 17.05
N HIS A 282 6.07 15.42 17.75
CA HIS A 282 7.30 15.29 18.55
C HIS A 282 7.06 14.39 19.79
N PRO A 283 8.00 13.50 20.15
CA PRO A 283 7.87 12.61 21.30
C PRO A 283 7.66 13.36 22.61
N ASP A 284 8.46 14.40 22.87
CA ASP A 284 8.38 15.11 24.15
C ASP A 284 7.09 15.92 24.37
N THR A 285 6.32 16.23 23.31
CA THR A 285 5.17 17.13 23.39
C THR A 285 3.83 16.46 23.10
N ALA A 286 3.86 15.27 22.52
CA ALA A 286 2.68 14.56 22.05
C ALA A 286 2.76 13.04 22.20
N ALA A 287 3.66 12.52 23.05
CA ALA A 287 3.60 11.11 23.45
C ALA A 287 2.23 10.77 24.03
N VAL A 288 1.72 9.61 23.64
CA VAL A 288 0.40 9.11 24.00
C VAL A 288 0.54 8.07 25.09
N GLU A 289 -0.17 8.30 26.19
CA GLU A 289 -0.33 7.39 27.32
C GLU A 289 -1.74 6.77 27.29
N ASP A 290 -1.97 5.72 28.08
CA ASP A 290 -3.28 5.09 28.30
C ASP A 290 -4.03 4.68 27.01
N GLY A 291 -3.31 4.29 25.97
CA GLY A 291 -3.89 3.78 24.72
C GLY A 291 -4.46 4.82 23.76
N GLY A 292 -4.51 6.11 24.12
CA GLY A 292 -4.81 7.20 23.19
C GLY A 292 -6.26 7.67 23.10
N ASP A 293 -7.12 7.30 24.04
CA ASP A 293 -8.54 7.72 24.10
C ASP A 293 -8.71 9.26 24.06
N THR A 294 -7.78 9.99 24.66
CA THR A 294 -7.76 11.47 24.63
C THR A 294 -6.58 11.95 23.79
N PRO A 295 -6.82 12.74 22.73
CA PRO A 295 -5.73 13.31 21.95
C PRO A 295 -4.82 14.21 22.80
N PRO A 296 -3.50 14.19 22.58
CA PRO A 296 -2.58 15.11 23.25
C PRO A 296 -2.98 16.58 23.06
N ASN A 297 -2.67 17.43 24.04
CA ASN A 297 -3.00 18.86 23.99
C ASN A 297 -2.43 19.54 22.74
N ARG A 298 -1.21 19.17 22.32
CA ARG A 298 -0.58 19.69 21.12
C ARG A 298 -1.35 19.33 19.85
N VAL A 299 -1.78 18.08 19.74
CA VAL A 299 -2.61 17.59 18.63
C VAL A 299 -3.92 18.39 18.55
N THR A 300 -4.60 18.55 19.69
CA THR A 300 -5.85 19.33 19.77
C THR A 300 -5.63 20.78 19.34
N GLN A 301 -4.56 21.43 19.82
CA GLN A 301 -4.23 22.81 19.46
C GLN A 301 -4.02 22.97 17.94
N LEU A 302 -3.21 22.11 17.33
CA LEU A 302 -2.90 22.19 15.90
C LEU A 302 -4.11 21.85 15.01
N TYR A 303 -5.00 20.99 15.49
CA TYR A 303 -6.26 20.68 14.80
C TYR A 303 -7.25 21.85 14.82
N GLU A 304 -7.34 22.56 15.94
CA GLU A 304 -8.27 23.68 16.08
C GLU A 304 -7.77 24.98 15.47
N GLN A 305 -6.46 25.20 15.47
CA GLN A 305 -5.85 26.50 15.19
C GLN A 305 -4.93 26.46 13.97
N GLN A 306 -4.81 27.61 13.31
CA GLN A 306 -3.82 27.89 12.26
C GLN A 306 -3.21 29.28 12.47
N ALA A 307 -2.01 29.50 11.94
CA ALA A 307 -1.37 30.81 11.95
C ALA A 307 -0.54 31.02 10.68
N ALA A 308 -0.53 32.24 10.15
CA ALA A 308 0.24 32.55 8.93
C ALA A 308 1.76 32.60 9.15
N LYS A 309 2.20 32.85 10.39
CA LYS A 309 3.62 32.92 10.77
C LYS A 309 3.78 32.66 12.27
N HIS A 310 4.98 32.25 12.68
CA HIS A 310 5.33 32.15 14.08
C HIS A 310 5.09 33.46 14.84
N GLU A 311 4.61 33.35 16.08
CA GLU A 311 4.25 34.47 16.95
C GLU A 311 3.15 35.41 16.38
N GLY A 312 2.44 34.98 15.34
CA GLY A 312 1.27 35.68 14.79
C GLY A 312 -0.02 35.43 15.58
N GLU A 313 -1.09 36.11 15.18
CA GLU A 313 -2.44 35.83 15.69
C GLU A 313 -2.90 34.45 15.20
N THR A 314 -3.44 33.65 16.12
CA THR A 314 -4.01 32.33 15.83
C THR A 314 -5.46 32.46 15.39
N GLU A 315 -5.81 31.81 14.29
CA GLU A 315 -7.17 31.73 13.76
C GLU A 315 -7.71 30.31 13.85
N THR A 316 -9.02 30.13 13.68
CA THR A 316 -9.62 28.79 13.59
C THR A 316 -9.23 28.14 12.27
N ARG A 317 -8.75 26.89 12.32
CA ARG A 317 -8.40 26.10 11.14
C ARG A 317 -9.61 25.91 10.23
N ILE A 318 -9.43 26.17 8.94
CA ILE A 318 -10.47 26.08 7.91
C ILE A 318 -10.49 24.68 7.30
N TYR A 319 -9.33 24.14 6.93
CA TYR A 319 -9.20 22.84 6.25
C TYR A 319 -8.94 21.71 7.24
N LYS A 320 -9.83 21.59 8.24
CA LYS A 320 -9.68 20.65 9.35
C LYS A 320 -9.59 19.19 8.89
N ASN A 321 -10.29 18.80 7.82
CA ASN A 321 -10.24 17.42 7.35
C ASN A 321 -8.84 17.03 6.85
N TYR A 322 -8.00 17.99 6.44
CA TYR A 322 -6.65 17.73 5.92
C TYR A 322 -5.55 17.83 6.97
N ALA A 323 -5.89 17.83 8.25
CA ALA A 323 -4.94 17.79 9.36
C ALA A 323 -5.03 16.43 10.09
N LEU A 324 -4.13 15.51 9.76
CA LEU A 324 -3.96 14.23 10.42
C LEU A 324 -2.72 14.27 11.31
N PHE A 325 -2.72 13.50 12.40
CA PHE A 325 -1.64 13.51 13.38
C PHE A 325 -1.21 12.09 13.72
N LEU A 326 0.08 11.79 13.55
CA LEU A 326 0.68 10.53 13.97
C LEU A 326 1.55 10.78 15.18
N ALA A 327 1.13 10.24 16.32
CA ALA A 327 1.75 10.46 17.62
C ALA A 327 2.48 9.20 18.13
N PRO A 328 3.57 9.39 18.89
CA PRO A 328 4.34 8.29 19.45
C PRO A 328 3.65 7.67 20.67
N ASP A 329 3.84 6.37 20.86
CA ASP A 329 3.39 5.57 22.01
C ASP A 329 4.42 5.70 23.14
N ALA A 330 4.02 6.25 24.29
CA ALA A 330 4.91 6.51 25.43
C ALA A 330 5.53 5.22 25.98
N ASP A 331 4.77 4.13 26.02
CA ASP A 331 5.22 2.84 26.60
C ASP A 331 6.30 2.17 25.73
N ARG A 332 6.44 2.60 24.47
CA ARG A 332 7.44 2.07 23.52
C ARG A 332 8.68 2.93 23.39
N MET A 333 8.67 4.14 23.96
CA MET A 333 9.77 5.08 23.86
C MET A 333 11.03 4.56 24.53
N ASP A 334 10.93 4.00 25.74
CA ASP A 334 12.08 3.59 26.54
C ASP A 334 12.98 2.61 25.77
N ALA A 335 12.40 1.56 25.20
CA ALA A 335 13.14 0.58 24.41
C ALA A 335 13.85 1.21 23.19
N ALA A 336 13.21 2.16 22.51
CA ALA A 336 13.81 2.85 21.37
C ALA A 336 14.93 3.82 21.79
N ILE A 337 14.79 4.48 22.93
CA ILE A 337 15.81 5.37 23.50
C ILE A 337 17.01 4.58 24.02
N ASP A 338 16.79 3.43 24.66
CA ASP A 338 17.86 2.55 25.12
C ASP A 338 18.67 1.99 23.95
N GLU A 339 17.99 1.56 22.87
CA GLU A 339 18.68 1.11 21.66
C GLU A 339 19.44 2.26 20.97
N ALA A 340 18.87 3.46 20.95
CA ALA A 340 19.56 4.66 20.46
C ALA A 340 20.82 4.98 21.29
N ARG A 341 20.75 4.80 22.62
CA ARG A 341 21.88 5.00 23.54
C ARG A 341 22.97 3.95 23.31
N ARG A 342 22.59 2.68 23.10
CA ARG A 342 23.50 1.58 22.74
C ARG A 342 24.22 1.87 21.43
N LEU A 343 23.49 2.25 20.38
CA LEU A 343 24.08 2.58 19.09
C LEU A 343 25.07 3.76 19.20
N GLU A 344 24.68 4.84 19.88
CA GLU A 344 25.55 6.00 20.09
C GLU A 344 26.82 5.62 20.87
N ALA A 345 26.71 4.73 21.86
CA ALA A 345 27.85 4.22 22.61
C ALA A 345 28.82 3.44 21.70
N ILE A 346 28.30 2.48 20.92
CA ILE A 346 29.10 1.65 20.02
C ILE A 346 29.80 2.49 18.96
N GLU A 347 29.08 3.41 18.30
CA GLU A 347 29.67 4.27 17.30
C GLU A 347 30.69 5.24 17.88
N ALA A 348 30.48 5.75 19.10
CA ALA A 348 31.48 6.60 19.74
C ALA A 348 32.77 5.82 20.07
N LEU A 349 32.67 4.53 20.44
CA LEU A 349 33.85 3.66 20.59
C LEU A 349 34.57 3.48 19.26
N LEU A 350 33.82 3.31 18.18
CA LEU A 350 34.38 3.22 16.84
C LEU A 350 34.99 4.56 16.40
N ASP A 351 34.39 5.71 16.66
CA ASP A 351 34.91 6.98 16.13
C ASP A 351 36.11 7.53 16.92
N SER A 352 36.36 7.01 18.12
CA SER A 352 37.48 7.41 18.97
C SER A 352 38.77 6.65 18.62
N PRO A 353 39.83 7.33 18.09
CA PRO A 353 41.09 6.68 17.77
C PRO A 353 41.83 6.14 19.00
N GLU A 354 41.67 6.78 20.15
CA GLU A 354 42.29 6.36 21.41
C GLU A 354 41.66 5.07 21.91
N GLN A 355 40.33 5.00 21.95
CA GLN A 355 39.61 3.79 22.40
C GLN A 355 39.81 2.63 21.41
N LYS A 356 39.79 2.90 20.09
CA LYS A 356 40.12 1.90 19.07
C LYS A 356 41.52 1.32 19.22
N ALA A 357 42.49 2.09 19.73
CA ALA A 357 43.86 1.60 19.90
C ALA A 357 43.98 0.55 21.02
N ASP A 358 43.04 0.55 21.96
CA ASP A 358 42.97 -0.40 23.07
C ASP A 358 42.17 -1.67 22.71
N LEU A 359 41.58 -1.74 21.50
CA LEU A 359 40.79 -2.86 21.02
C LEU A 359 41.55 -3.73 20.01
N SER A 360 41.32 -5.04 20.06
CA SER A 360 41.82 -5.97 19.04
C SER A 360 41.07 -5.82 17.71
N SER A 361 41.65 -6.34 16.62
CA SER A 361 40.99 -6.32 15.31
C SER A 361 39.69 -7.12 15.28
N GLU A 362 39.61 -8.21 16.05
CA GLU A 362 38.39 -9.01 16.20
C GLU A 362 37.29 -8.24 16.94
N GLN A 363 37.62 -7.57 18.04
CA GLN A 363 36.68 -6.71 18.78
C GLN A 363 36.18 -5.52 17.95
N ILE A 364 37.03 -4.95 17.09
CA ILE A 364 36.62 -3.86 16.19
C ILE A 364 35.61 -4.37 15.16
N GLU A 365 35.79 -5.59 14.64
CA GLU A 365 34.84 -6.17 13.69
C GLU A 365 33.52 -6.53 14.39
N GLU A 366 33.58 -7.13 15.57
CA GLU A 366 32.40 -7.39 16.39
C GLU A 366 31.63 -6.11 16.74
N LEU A 367 32.31 -4.99 17.05
CA LEU A 367 31.66 -3.70 17.25
C LEU A 367 30.94 -3.19 16.00
N ARG A 368 31.48 -3.44 14.80
CA ARG A 368 30.82 -3.04 13.54
C ARG A 368 29.56 -3.87 13.31
N GLU A 369 29.65 -5.18 13.50
CA GLU A 369 28.49 -6.08 13.39
C GLU A 369 27.38 -5.66 14.36
N ARG A 370 27.71 -5.45 15.63
CA ARG A 370 26.77 -4.93 16.64
C ARG A 370 26.23 -3.54 16.29
N SER A 371 27.04 -2.66 15.69
CA SER A 371 26.60 -1.35 15.22
C SER A 371 25.55 -1.47 14.10
N ASP A 372 25.78 -2.35 13.12
CA ASP A 372 24.87 -2.57 12.01
C ASP A 372 23.55 -3.19 12.50
N GLU A 373 23.60 -4.14 13.43
CA GLU A 373 22.44 -4.72 14.10
C GLU A 373 21.62 -3.66 14.86
N ALA A 374 22.30 -2.84 15.68
CA ALA A 374 21.66 -1.77 16.44
C ALA A 374 21.02 -0.70 15.55
N GLN A 375 21.63 -0.38 14.40
CA GLN A 375 21.05 0.54 13.41
C GLN A 375 19.75 0.03 12.78
N LEU A 376 19.69 -1.28 12.49
CA LEU A 376 18.49 -1.92 11.96
C LEU A 376 17.38 -1.97 13.01
N MET A 377 17.72 -2.43 14.22
CA MET A 377 16.79 -2.52 15.34
C MET A 377 16.22 -1.15 15.72
N LEU A 378 17.06 -0.12 15.81
CA LEU A 378 16.60 1.24 16.08
C LEU A 378 15.62 1.74 15.00
N GLY A 379 15.86 1.42 13.72
CA GLY A 379 14.93 1.77 12.65
C GLY A 379 13.56 1.12 12.81
N GLU A 380 13.52 -0.15 13.20
CA GLU A 380 12.28 -0.86 13.51
C GLU A 380 11.55 -0.28 14.73
N LEU A 381 12.29 -0.06 15.83
CA LEU A 381 11.73 0.50 17.06
C LEU A 381 11.16 1.90 16.83
N VAL A 382 11.85 2.77 16.10
CA VAL A 382 11.37 4.12 15.75
C VAL A 382 10.04 4.04 14.99
N ARG A 383 9.90 3.17 13.98
CA ARG A 383 8.61 3.00 13.27
C ARG A 383 7.51 2.48 14.18
N ASN A 384 7.84 1.55 15.07
CA ASN A 384 6.88 0.96 16.01
C ASN A 384 6.45 1.91 17.13
N VAL A 385 7.25 2.93 17.45
CA VAL A 385 6.86 4.00 18.37
C VAL A 385 5.73 4.84 17.77
N TYR A 386 5.80 5.21 16.49
CA TYR A 386 4.80 6.06 15.83
C TYR A 386 3.58 5.27 15.37
N ARG A 387 2.57 5.17 16.23
CA ARG A 387 1.40 4.32 15.97
C ARG A 387 0.05 4.91 16.32
N HIS A 388 -0.03 6.01 17.06
CA HIS A 388 -1.32 6.61 17.41
C HIS A 388 -1.72 7.60 16.32
N LEU A 389 -2.62 7.17 15.43
CA LEU A 389 -3.14 8.01 14.36
C LEU A 389 -4.43 8.67 14.83
N TYR A 390 -4.42 10.00 14.86
CA TYR A 390 -5.59 10.84 15.04
C TYR A 390 -5.97 11.45 13.69
N TYR A 391 -7.18 11.18 13.25
CA TYR A 391 -7.69 11.70 11.99
C TYR A 391 -9.09 12.31 12.16
N PRO A 392 -9.45 13.34 11.38
CA PRO A 392 -10.74 14.00 11.51
C PRO A 392 -11.92 13.11 11.10
N ASP A 393 -12.93 13.00 11.96
CA ASP A 393 -14.24 12.44 11.62
C ASP A 393 -15.34 13.49 11.96
N ARG A 394 -16.61 13.16 11.73
CA ARG A 394 -17.74 14.12 11.72
C ARG A 394 -17.79 15.08 12.91
N ASP A 395 -17.52 14.59 14.11
CA ASP A 395 -17.70 15.34 15.35
C ASP A 395 -16.38 15.71 16.04
N ALA A 396 -15.33 14.90 15.87
CA ALA A 396 -14.04 15.07 16.55
C ALA A 396 -12.92 14.29 15.84
N LEU A 397 -11.70 14.41 16.36
CA LEU A 397 -10.62 13.49 15.99
C LEU A 397 -10.98 12.08 16.45
N THR A 398 -10.87 11.13 15.54
CA THR A 398 -10.94 9.69 15.85
C THR A 398 -9.53 9.18 16.01
N HIS A 399 -9.34 8.34 17.02
CA HIS A 399 -8.08 7.66 17.30
C HIS A 399 -8.15 6.22 16.77
N ILE A 400 -7.09 5.80 16.09
CA ILE A 400 -6.80 4.41 15.81
C ILE A 400 -5.32 4.13 16.02
N THR A 401 -5.00 2.88 16.34
CA THR A 401 -3.62 2.42 16.41
C THR A 401 -3.24 1.74 15.10
N ILE A 402 -2.14 2.18 14.50
CA ILE A 402 -1.58 1.57 13.28
C ILE A 402 -0.45 0.62 13.63
N GLY A 403 -0.27 -0.43 12.84
CA GLY A 403 0.89 -1.31 12.94
C GLY A 403 1.83 -0.99 11.78
N ALA A 404 3.13 -0.80 12.07
CA ALA A 404 4.13 -0.83 11.02
C ALA A 404 4.28 -2.29 10.55
N THR A 405 3.44 -2.72 9.61
CA THR A 405 3.53 -4.06 8.99
C THR A 405 4.73 -4.10 8.06
N GLU A 406 5.89 -4.48 8.61
CA GLU A 406 6.88 -5.40 8.03
C GLU A 406 8.26 -5.19 8.71
N SER A 407 8.80 -6.25 9.33
CA SER A 407 10.12 -6.26 10.00
C SER A 407 11.32 -6.04 9.06
N ASN A 408 11.10 -5.91 7.76
CA ASN A 408 12.14 -5.75 6.73
C ASN A 408 12.46 -4.28 6.39
N GLY A 409 11.78 -3.31 7.00
CA GLY A 409 11.98 -1.88 6.75
C GLY A 409 11.50 -1.37 5.39
N GLY A 410 10.59 -2.10 4.74
CA GLY A 410 9.99 -1.70 3.46
C GLY A 410 8.85 -0.68 3.55
N THR A 411 8.23 -0.52 4.71
CA THR A 411 7.04 0.31 4.89
C THR A 411 7.34 1.57 5.68
N THR A 412 7.10 2.72 5.07
CA THR A 412 7.25 4.04 5.72
C THR A 412 6.05 4.36 6.61
N LEU A 413 6.16 5.37 7.49
CA LEU A 413 5.02 5.81 8.32
C LEU A 413 3.83 6.29 7.46
N VAL A 414 4.12 6.99 6.36
CA VAL A 414 3.09 7.43 5.39
C VAL A 414 2.41 6.23 4.75
N ASP A 415 3.14 5.18 4.36
CA ASP A 415 2.56 3.96 3.78
C ASP A 415 1.67 3.21 4.79
N ALA A 416 2.11 3.14 6.05
CA ALA A 416 1.32 2.52 7.11
C ALA A 416 -0.01 3.26 7.35
N VAL A 417 0.02 4.60 7.32
CA VAL A 417 -1.19 5.44 7.41
C VAL A 417 -2.09 5.27 6.18
N GLN A 418 -1.53 5.27 4.97
CA GLN A 418 -2.30 5.05 3.73
C GLN A 418 -2.98 3.69 3.70
N THR A 419 -2.27 2.65 4.12
CA THR A 419 -2.80 1.28 4.20
C THR A 419 -3.94 1.22 5.21
N THR A 420 -3.77 1.85 6.38
CA THR A 420 -4.80 1.85 7.41
C THR A 420 -6.05 2.62 6.99
N LEU A 421 -5.88 3.71 6.22
CA LEU A 421 -6.97 4.58 5.78
C LEU A 421 -7.44 4.28 4.34
N GLU A 422 -7.13 3.11 3.78
CA GLU A 422 -7.40 2.80 2.36
C GLU A 422 -8.86 3.04 1.95
N ASP A 423 -9.82 2.62 2.79
CA ASP A 423 -11.26 2.80 2.55
C ASP A 423 -11.75 4.25 2.63
N LYS A 424 -10.92 5.16 3.15
CA LYS A 424 -11.19 6.60 3.28
C LYS A 424 -10.41 7.43 2.27
N ILE A 425 -9.76 6.81 1.27
CA ILE A 425 -8.94 7.52 0.28
C ILE A 425 -9.60 7.47 -1.11
N VAL A 426 -9.67 8.63 -1.76
CA VAL A 426 -10.17 8.77 -3.13
C VAL A 426 -9.00 8.77 -4.10
N LYS A 427 -8.71 7.59 -4.66
CA LYS A 427 -7.64 7.37 -5.64
C LYS A 427 -8.10 7.75 -7.07
N ARG A 428 -7.18 7.74 -8.04
CA ARG A 428 -7.41 8.15 -9.44
C ARG A 428 -8.39 7.24 -10.21
N ASP A 429 -8.46 5.98 -9.81
CA ASP A 429 -9.31 4.92 -10.35
C ASP A 429 -10.70 4.88 -9.71
N ALA A 430 -10.95 5.68 -8.67
CA ALA A 430 -12.30 5.88 -8.16
C ALA A 430 -13.19 6.51 -9.24
N GLY A 431 -14.41 6.00 -9.39
CA GLY A 431 -15.39 6.56 -10.33
C GLY A 431 -16.08 7.82 -9.81
N ALA A 432 -16.97 8.36 -10.64
CA ALA A 432 -17.84 9.48 -10.30
C ALA A 432 -18.60 9.28 -8.97
N ARG A 433 -18.75 10.36 -8.20
CA ARG A 433 -19.58 10.37 -6.99
C ARG A 433 -21.04 10.54 -7.39
N GLY A 434 -21.92 9.72 -6.81
CA GLY A 434 -23.35 9.83 -7.09
C GLY A 434 -23.93 11.20 -6.73
N SER A 435 -24.87 11.70 -7.52
CA SER A 435 -25.49 13.03 -7.33
C SER A 435 -26.07 13.25 -5.93
N ALA A 436 -26.68 12.23 -5.33
CA ALA A 436 -27.17 12.30 -3.95
C ALA A 436 -26.04 12.57 -2.93
N HIS A 437 -24.86 11.98 -3.13
CA HIS A 437 -23.69 12.26 -2.29
C HIS A 437 -23.24 13.71 -2.46
N VAL A 438 -23.14 14.19 -3.70
CA VAL A 438 -22.80 15.60 -3.99
C VAL A 438 -23.79 16.53 -3.28
N GLN A 439 -25.10 16.34 -3.47
CA GLN A 439 -26.13 17.20 -2.88
C GLN A 439 -26.15 17.21 -1.35
N GLN A 440 -25.91 16.05 -0.72
CA GLN A 440 -26.00 15.92 0.74
C GLN A 440 -24.71 16.29 1.46
N LYS A 441 -23.55 16.07 0.83
CA LYS A 441 -22.23 16.14 1.49
C LYS A 441 -21.36 17.26 0.96
N LEU A 442 -21.35 17.50 -0.35
CA LEU A 442 -20.43 18.46 -0.98
C LEU A 442 -21.11 19.82 -1.20
N TRP A 443 -22.29 19.82 -1.82
CA TRP A 443 -23.02 21.02 -2.22
C TRP A 443 -23.40 21.91 -1.02
N GLN A 444 -23.30 23.22 -1.21
CA GLN A 444 -23.80 24.21 -0.25
C GLN A 444 -25.26 24.48 -0.56
N GLN A 445 -26.19 23.96 0.26
CA GLN A 445 -27.63 23.96 -0.06
C GLN A 445 -28.25 25.33 -0.30
N THR A 446 -27.60 26.41 0.15
CA THR A 446 -28.07 27.80 -0.03
C THR A 446 -27.56 28.44 -1.33
N GLN A 447 -26.77 27.74 -2.13
CA GLN A 447 -26.18 28.25 -3.37
C GLN A 447 -26.67 27.45 -4.57
N ASP A 448 -26.99 28.16 -5.65
CA ASP A 448 -27.39 27.56 -6.93
C ASP A 448 -26.19 27.32 -7.86
N ALA A 449 -25.02 27.85 -7.49
CA ALA A 449 -23.76 27.68 -8.19
C ALA A 449 -22.61 27.38 -7.22
N MET A 450 -21.63 26.57 -7.64
CA MET A 450 -20.38 26.35 -6.93
C MET A 450 -19.23 26.17 -7.92
N SER A 451 -18.09 26.83 -7.67
CA SER A 451 -16.89 26.55 -8.46
C SER A 451 -16.37 25.13 -8.23
N THR A 452 -15.71 24.56 -9.23
CA THR A 452 -15.10 23.23 -9.10
C THR A 452 -13.98 23.22 -8.06
N GLU A 453 -13.26 24.33 -7.90
CA GLU A 453 -12.36 24.54 -6.76
C GLU A 453 -13.11 24.52 -5.42
N ALA A 454 -14.26 25.21 -5.32
CA ALA A 454 -15.05 25.20 -4.09
C ALA A 454 -15.58 23.81 -3.75
N LEU A 455 -15.92 22.98 -4.76
CA LEU A 455 -16.31 21.57 -4.61
C LEU A 455 -15.15 20.72 -4.08
N VAL A 456 -13.96 20.83 -4.68
CA VAL A 456 -12.75 20.14 -4.22
C VAL A 456 -12.41 20.55 -2.79
N ASN A 457 -12.45 21.85 -2.49
CA ASN A 457 -12.15 22.39 -1.18
C ASN A 457 -13.10 21.88 -0.07
N GLN A 458 -14.27 21.34 -0.40
CA GLN A 458 -15.15 20.70 0.60
C GLN A 458 -14.50 19.48 1.24
N TYR A 459 -13.75 18.69 0.45
CA TYR A 459 -13.03 17.52 0.97
C TYR A 459 -11.99 17.90 2.02
N ALA A 460 -11.36 19.08 1.87
CA ALA A 460 -10.43 19.60 2.86
C ALA A 460 -11.14 20.25 4.07
N LYS A 461 -12.30 20.87 3.86
CA LYS A 461 -13.04 21.62 4.90
C LYS A 461 -13.87 20.75 5.84
N LYS A 462 -14.59 19.74 5.33
CA LYS A 462 -15.63 19.02 6.08
C LYS A 462 -15.07 17.72 6.69
N PRO A 463 -14.94 17.62 8.02
CA PRO A 463 -14.50 16.39 8.68
C PRO A 463 -15.39 15.19 8.35
N GLY A 464 -14.78 14.00 8.20
CA GLY A 464 -15.48 12.76 7.89
C GLY A 464 -15.82 12.55 6.39
N LEU A 465 -15.32 13.42 5.50
CA LEU A 465 -15.20 13.11 4.08
C LEU A 465 -13.89 12.38 3.79
N ASP A 466 -13.89 11.57 2.73
CA ASP A 466 -12.71 10.85 2.25
C ASP A 466 -11.56 11.81 1.87
N TYR A 467 -10.31 11.35 1.91
CA TYR A 467 -9.14 12.12 1.51
C TYR A 467 -8.96 12.10 0.00
N LEU A 468 -8.99 13.27 -0.64
CA LEU A 468 -8.91 13.38 -2.09
C LEU A 468 -7.44 13.37 -2.56
N PHE A 469 -6.97 12.24 -3.09
CA PHE A 469 -5.62 12.14 -3.66
C PHE A 469 -5.58 12.48 -5.16
N SER A 470 -6.74 12.48 -5.82
CA SER A 470 -6.85 12.85 -7.23
C SER A 470 -8.13 13.63 -7.48
N THR A 471 -8.06 14.65 -8.33
CA THR A 471 -9.23 15.41 -8.77
C THR A 471 -9.98 14.77 -9.94
N LYS A 472 -9.44 13.72 -10.57
CA LYS A 472 -10.08 13.01 -11.69
C LYS A 472 -11.51 12.54 -11.35
N PRO A 473 -11.77 11.88 -10.21
CA PRO A 473 -13.12 11.46 -9.85
C PRO A 473 -14.09 12.64 -9.68
N ILE A 474 -13.58 13.83 -9.32
CA ILE A 474 -14.41 15.04 -9.23
C ILE A 474 -14.79 15.55 -10.61
N ARG A 475 -13.88 15.51 -11.58
CA ARG A 475 -14.21 15.84 -12.98
C ARG A 475 -15.26 14.89 -13.56
N GLU A 476 -15.09 13.59 -13.33
CA GLU A 476 -16.09 12.59 -13.72
C GLU A 476 -17.43 12.83 -13.03
N THR A 477 -17.40 13.25 -11.75
CA THR A 477 -18.60 13.65 -11.01
C THR A 477 -19.30 14.82 -11.67
N VAL A 478 -18.59 15.88 -12.03
CA VAL A 478 -19.18 17.06 -12.70
C VAL A 478 -19.75 16.69 -14.07
N SER A 479 -19.01 15.93 -14.88
CA SER A 479 -19.48 15.47 -16.18
C SER A 479 -20.76 14.63 -16.07
N SER A 480 -20.87 13.73 -15.08
CA SER A 480 -22.09 12.96 -14.82
C SER A 480 -23.24 13.83 -14.27
N LEU A 481 -22.96 14.82 -13.43
CA LEU A 481 -24.00 15.75 -12.96
C LEU A 481 -24.67 16.50 -14.12
N VAL A 482 -23.87 16.97 -15.08
CA VAL A 482 -24.36 17.70 -16.25
C VAL A 482 -25.08 16.77 -17.23
N SER A 483 -24.52 15.57 -17.46
CA SER A 483 -25.08 14.62 -18.43
C SER A 483 -26.37 13.95 -17.95
N ASP A 484 -26.42 13.56 -16.67
CA ASP A 484 -27.45 12.63 -16.16
C ASP A 484 -28.43 13.28 -15.17
N HIS A 485 -28.08 14.46 -14.62
CA HIS A 485 -28.77 15.02 -13.45
C HIS A 485 -29.25 16.47 -13.62
N GLY A 486 -29.16 17.03 -14.83
CA GLY A 486 -29.74 18.34 -15.16
C GLY A 486 -28.96 19.55 -14.65
N TYR A 487 -27.73 19.34 -14.17
CA TYR A 487 -26.82 20.44 -13.82
C TYR A 487 -26.28 21.09 -15.11
N ALA A 488 -25.75 22.30 -14.99
CA ALA A 488 -25.02 22.96 -16.06
C ALA A 488 -23.59 23.29 -15.60
N TYR A 489 -22.64 23.38 -16.53
CA TYR A 489 -21.25 23.69 -16.22
C TYR A 489 -20.76 24.84 -17.10
N TRP A 490 -20.08 25.80 -16.49
CA TRP A 490 -19.49 26.95 -17.16
C TRP A 490 -17.97 26.85 -17.12
N ASP A 491 -17.35 26.92 -18.30
CA ASP A 491 -15.91 27.11 -18.44
C ASP A 491 -15.61 28.58 -18.67
N GLY A 492 -15.25 29.30 -17.60
CA GLY A 492 -14.97 30.74 -17.67
C GLY A 492 -13.66 31.13 -18.34
N GLU A 493 -12.80 30.18 -18.75
CA GLU A 493 -11.62 30.50 -19.57
C GLU A 493 -11.96 30.51 -21.06
N SER A 494 -12.80 29.58 -21.49
CA SER A 494 -13.28 29.48 -22.88
C SER A 494 -14.54 30.30 -23.15
N GLY A 495 -15.32 30.61 -22.11
CA GLY A 495 -16.65 31.22 -22.25
C GLY A 495 -17.70 30.21 -22.73
N THR A 496 -17.51 28.91 -22.44
CA THR A 496 -18.39 27.85 -22.96
C THR A 496 -19.30 27.28 -21.86
N ALA A 497 -20.60 27.24 -22.14
CA ALA A 497 -21.60 26.59 -21.32
C ALA A 497 -21.84 25.14 -21.78
N TYR A 498 -21.84 24.20 -20.85
CA TYR A 498 -22.09 22.78 -21.10
C TYR A 498 -23.43 22.37 -20.49
N TRP A 499 -24.35 21.90 -21.33
CA TRP A 499 -25.70 21.52 -20.91
C TRP A 499 -26.37 20.51 -21.85
N VAL A 500 -26.82 19.38 -21.30
CA VAL A 500 -27.40 18.25 -22.05
C VAL A 500 -28.95 18.22 -21.98
N GLY A 501 -29.56 19.21 -21.34
CA GLY A 501 -31.01 19.23 -21.15
C GLY A 501 -31.79 19.49 -22.45
N THR A 502 -33.10 19.24 -22.38
CA THR A 502 -34.03 19.42 -23.51
C THR A 502 -35.01 20.58 -23.31
N ALA A 503 -34.97 21.25 -22.16
CA ALA A 503 -35.86 22.33 -21.80
C ALA A 503 -35.15 23.68 -21.96
N GLU A 504 -35.66 24.55 -22.82
CA GLU A 504 -35.10 25.90 -22.98
C GLU A 504 -35.06 26.66 -21.65
N PRO A 505 -33.98 27.41 -21.36
CA PRO A 505 -33.90 28.24 -20.16
C PRO A 505 -35.01 29.30 -20.16
N GLU A 506 -35.71 29.49 -19.04
CA GLU A 506 -36.83 30.44 -18.92
C GLU A 506 -36.41 31.88 -19.16
N THR A 507 -35.15 32.21 -18.83
CA THR A 507 -34.60 33.57 -18.93
C THR A 507 -33.91 33.85 -20.26
N TRP A 508 -33.88 32.88 -21.17
CA TRP A 508 -33.31 33.06 -22.51
C TRP A 508 -34.18 34.02 -23.36
N PRO A 509 -33.67 35.20 -23.76
CA PRO A 509 -34.48 36.25 -24.38
C PRO A 509 -34.61 36.10 -25.91
N HIS A 510 -33.98 35.07 -26.50
CA HIS A 510 -33.91 34.90 -27.95
C HIS A 510 -34.87 33.81 -28.45
N PRO A 511 -35.43 33.98 -29.66
CA PRO A 511 -36.33 32.99 -30.24
C PRO A 511 -35.61 31.72 -30.73
N GLU A 512 -34.30 31.80 -31.00
CA GLU A 512 -33.48 30.65 -31.36
C GLU A 512 -33.19 29.77 -30.13
N PRO A 513 -33.17 28.42 -30.25
CA PRO A 513 -32.81 27.52 -29.16
C PRO A 513 -31.45 27.85 -28.52
N PHE A 514 -31.38 27.84 -27.19
CA PHE A 514 -30.15 28.12 -26.44
C PHE A 514 -29.00 27.18 -26.86
N ALA A 515 -29.31 25.91 -27.09
CA ALA A 515 -28.37 24.89 -27.55
C ALA A 515 -27.74 25.17 -28.94
N LYS A 516 -28.24 26.15 -29.70
CA LYS A 516 -27.65 26.59 -30.98
C LYS A 516 -26.66 27.74 -30.85
N SER A 517 -26.44 28.27 -29.65
CA SER A 517 -25.40 29.28 -29.43
C SER A 517 -24.02 28.67 -29.71
N PRO A 518 -23.10 29.41 -30.35
CA PRO A 518 -21.72 28.93 -30.57
C PRO A 518 -20.96 28.67 -29.26
N ASP A 519 -21.42 29.24 -28.15
CA ASP A 519 -20.81 29.11 -26.83
C ASP A 519 -21.45 27.99 -25.99
N VAL A 520 -22.34 27.18 -26.58
CA VAL A 520 -23.06 26.12 -25.86
C VAL A 520 -22.70 24.74 -26.44
N GLU A 521 -22.17 23.87 -25.57
CA GLU A 521 -21.87 22.48 -25.87
C GLU A 521 -22.90 21.55 -25.23
N THR A 522 -23.50 20.68 -26.05
CA THR A 522 -24.58 19.76 -25.61
C THR A 522 -24.07 18.39 -25.16
N SER A 523 -22.75 18.25 -25.03
CA SER A 523 -22.10 17.05 -24.52
C SER A 523 -20.88 17.44 -23.70
N ILE A 524 -20.56 16.67 -22.66
CA ILE A 524 -19.43 16.94 -21.78
C ILE A 524 -18.70 15.65 -21.41
N ARG A 525 -17.38 15.67 -21.49
CA ARG A 525 -16.48 14.60 -21.01
C ARG A 525 -15.78 15.04 -19.73
N ASP A 526 -15.22 14.09 -18.99
CA ASP A 526 -14.40 14.40 -17.80
C ASP A 526 -13.13 15.20 -18.16
N SER A 527 -12.66 15.13 -19.40
CA SER A 527 -11.57 15.94 -19.94
C SER A 527 -11.93 17.42 -20.11
N ASP A 528 -13.21 17.72 -20.28
CA ASP A 528 -13.72 19.06 -20.58
C ASP A 528 -13.96 19.85 -19.27
N VAL A 529 -14.01 19.15 -18.13
CA VAL A 529 -14.12 19.78 -16.80
C VAL A 529 -12.74 20.18 -16.29
N GLN A 530 -12.60 21.42 -15.86
CA GLN A 530 -11.38 21.91 -15.21
C GLN A 530 -11.60 22.21 -13.73
N ILE A 531 -10.52 22.20 -12.94
CA ILE A 531 -10.56 22.50 -11.50
C ILE A 531 -9.99 23.90 -11.27
N GLY A 532 -10.82 24.79 -10.73
CA GLY A 532 -10.44 26.19 -10.50
C GLY A 532 -11.61 27.06 -10.11
N SER A 533 -11.34 28.32 -9.78
CA SER A 533 -12.36 29.30 -9.39
C SER A 533 -13.15 29.85 -10.57
N ALA A 534 -12.60 29.81 -11.78
CA ALA A 534 -13.25 30.25 -13.02
C ALA A 534 -14.23 29.22 -13.61
N PHE A 535 -14.22 27.99 -13.09
CA PHE A 535 -15.03 26.89 -13.60
C PHE A 535 -16.17 26.62 -12.62
N VAL A 536 -17.42 26.73 -13.06
CA VAL A 536 -18.58 26.79 -12.17
C VAL A 536 -19.61 25.74 -12.55
N VAL A 537 -20.12 25.03 -11.54
CA VAL A 537 -21.21 24.08 -11.68
C VAL A 537 -22.48 24.74 -11.15
N TYR A 538 -23.55 24.69 -11.94
CA TYR A 538 -24.86 25.24 -11.64
C TYR A 538 -25.88 24.11 -11.44
N ARG A 539 -26.83 24.27 -10.52
CA ARG A 539 -27.85 23.24 -10.23
C ARG A 539 -28.79 22.98 -11.39
N ASP A 540 -29.01 24.00 -12.20
CA ASP A 540 -29.84 24.00 -13.39
C ASP A 540 -29.28 25.02 -14.39
N ILE A 541 -29.85 25.01 -15.59
CA ILE A 541 -29.42 25.89 -16.68
C ILE A 541 -29.87 27.34 -16.47
N ASP A 542 -31.01 27.56 -15.82
CA ASP A 542 -31.55 28.89 -15.58
C ASP A 542 -30.59 29.72 -14.72
N ALA A 543 -30.04 29.12 -13.66
CA ALA A 543 -29.05 29.77 -12.81
C ALA A 543 -27.75 30.12 -13.56
N LEU A 544 -27.32 29.28 -14.52
CA LEU A 544 -26.15 29.58 -15.35
C LEU A 544 -26.43 30.75 -16.29
N VAL A 545 -27.57 30.71 -16.98
CA VAL A 545 -27.97 31.77 -17.93
C VAL A 545 -28.14 33.08 -17.18
N ASP A 546 -28.75 33.09 -15.99
CA ASP A 546 -28.91 34.31 -15.20
C ASP A 546 -27.58 34.99 -14.84
N ASP A 547 -26.53 34.20 -14.60
CA ASP A 547 -25.19 34.72 -14.27
C ASP A 547 -24.39 35.13 -15.51
N HIS A 548 -24.57 34.46 -16.66
CA HIS A 548 -23.70 34.58 -17.83
C HIS A 548 -24.41 34.99 -19.14
N LEU A 549 -25.69 35.42 -19.09
CA LEU A 549 -26.45 35.79 -20.28
C LEU A 549 -25.75 36.87 -21.13
N ASP A 550 -25.10 37.84 -20.50
CA ASP A 550 -24.38 38.92 -21.18
C ASP A 550 -23.06 38.45 -21.84
N GLU A 551 -22.57 37.26 -21.48
CA GLU A 551 -21.33 36.66 -21.98
C GLU A 551 -21.56 35.63 -23.09
N ILE A 552 -22.78 35.07 -23.19
CA ILE A 552 -23.13 34.04 -24.17
C ILE A 552 -23.61 34.69 -25.47
N ASP A 553 -22.93 34.41 -26.57
CA ASP A 553 -23.28 34.95 -27.87
C ASP A 553 -24.63 34.39 -28.36
N ARG A 554 -25.43 35.28 -28.94
CA ARG A 554 -26.67 34.90 -29.60
C ARG A 554 -26.34 34.00 -30.81
N PRO A 555 -27.11 32.92 -31.05
CA PRO A 555 -27.03 32.18 -32.30
C PRO A 555 -27.10 33.13 -33.50
N GLU A 556 -26.15 33.02 -34.44
CA GLU A 556 -26.14 33.87 -35.63
C GLU A 556 -27.46 33.72 -36.40
N GLN A 557 -28.21 34.82 -36.54
CA GLN A 557 -29.30 34.89 -37.50
C GLN A 557 -28.69 35.05 -38.89
N THR A 558 -28.83 34.03 -39.74
CA THR A 558 -28.50 34.18 -41.15
C THR A 558 -29.59 35.04 -41.79
N VAL A 559 -29.29 36.30 -42.08
CA VAL A 559 -30.21 37.19 -42.80
C VAL A 559 -29.79 37.20 -44.27
N ALA A 560 -30.62 36.62 -45.13
CA ALA A 560 -30.47 36.75 -46.57
C ALA A 560 -31.36 37.86 -47.12
N THR A 561 -31.11 38.26 -48.36
CA THR A 561 -31.99 39.14 -49.11
C THR A 561 -32.78 38.34 -50.12
N CYS A 562 -34.10 38.55 -50.14
CA CYS A 562 -34.98 38.00 -51.15
C CYS A 562 -34.48 38.40 -52.54
N ALA A 563 -34.17 37.42 -53.40
CA ALA A 563 -33.59 37.70 -54.71
C ALA A 563 -34.52 38.46 -55.65
N GLU A 564 -35.83 38.46 -55.38
CA GLU A 564 -36.82 39.14 -56.23
C GLU A 564 -37.16 40.56 -55.75
N CYS A 565 -37.39 40.75 -54.45
CA CYS A 565 -37.86 42.04 -53.92
C CYS A 565 -36.87 42.72 -52.96
N GLY A 566 -35.77 42.05 -52.60
CA GLY A 566 -34.74 42.57 -51.69
C GLY A 566 -35.16 42.69 -50.23
N ALA A 567 -36.29 42.10 -49.82
CA ALA A 567 -36.69 42.04 -48.42
C ALA A 567 -35.74 41.13 -47.62
N GLU A 568 -35.50 41.47 -46.36
CA GLU A 568 -34.73 40.62 -45.45
C GLU A 568 -35.49 39.31 -45.20
N VAL A 569 -34.79 38.19 -45.35
CA VAL A 569 -35.25 36.82 -45.09
C VAL A 569 -34.45 36.33 -43.90
N GLU A 570 -35.11 36.25 -42.74
CA GLU A 570 -34.51 35.77 -41.51
C GLU A 570 -34.44 34.23 -41.52
N ASN A 571 -33.25 33.67 -41.26
CA ASN A 571 -32.96 32.23 -41.21
C ASN A 571 -33.44 31.45 -42.45
N PRO A 572 -32.93 31.77 -43.66
CA PRO A 572 -33.40 31.11 -44.86
C PRO A 572 -32.98 29.63 -44.89
N GLU A 573 -33.95 28.75 -45.09
CA GLU A 573 -33.71 27.31 -45.31
C GLU A 573 -33.44 27.05 -46.81
N GLY A 574 -32.45 26.22 -47.13
CA GLY A 574 -32.09 25.84 -48.51
C GLY A 574 -30.79 26.48 -49.03
N SER A 575 -30.58 26.46 -50.34
CA SER A 575 -29.39 27.02 -51.01
C SER A 575 -29.73 28.33 -51.73
N GLU A 576 -28.79 29.29 -51.77
CA GLU A 576 -28.95 30.55 -52.52
C GLU A 576 -29.45 30.33 -53.98
N PRO A 577 -30.39 31.14 -54.50
CA PRO A 577 -30.94 32.38 -53.91
C PRO A 577 -32.18 32.19 -53.02
N TYR A 578 -32.33 33.04 -52.00
CA TYR A 578 -33.41 33.00 -51.00
C TYR A 578 -34.59 33.95 -51.32
N TYR A 579 -35.81 33.69 -50.82
CA TYR A 579 -37.05 34.45 -51.11
C TYR A 579 -37.88 34.72 -49.83
N CYS A 580 -38.57 35.87 -49.75
CA CYS A 580 -39.41 36.23 -48.58
C CYS A 580 -40.82 35.64 -48.64
N GLU A 581 -41.57 35.66 -47.53
CA GLU A 581 -42.92 35.05 -47.41
C GLU A 581 -43.93 35.47 -48.50
N GLU A 582 -43.84 36.69 -49.07
CA GLU A 582 -44.72 37.12 -50.17
C GLU A 582 -44.30 36.61 -51.55
N HIS A 583 -43.06 36.17 -51.71
CA HIS A 583 -42.48 35.65 -52.96
C HIS A 583 -42.11 34.17 -52.88
N GLN A 584 -42.40 33.52 -51.75
CA GLN A 584 -42.49 32.08 -51.68
C GLN A 584 -43.70 31.67 -52.51
N SER A 585 -43.48 31.10 -53.70
CA SER A 585 -44.56 30.45 -54.43
C SER A 585 -44.97 29.20 -53.68
N ASP A 586 -46.23 29.17 -53.24
CA ASP A 586 -46.79 28.07 -52.47
C ASP A 586 -46.69 26.78 -53.28
N THR A 587 -45.71 25.99 -52.87
CA THR A 587 -45.40 24.62 -53.28
C THR A 587 -44.81 24.43 -54.68
N THR A 588 -43.49 24.23 -54.68
CA THR A 588 -42.74 23.58 -55.75
C THR A 588 -42.53 22.11 -55.38
N CYS A 589 -42.50 21.23 -56.40
CA CYS A 589 -42.15 19.84 -56.17
C CYS A 589 -40.70 19.73 -55.69
N SER A 590 -40.49 19.19 -54.48
CA SER A 590 -39.18 19.06 -53.82
C SER A 590 -38.12 18.32 -54.65
N SER A 591 -38.55 17.49 -55.60
CA SER A 591 -37.64 16.68 -56.43
C SER A 591 -37.32 17.26 -57.82
N CYS A 592 -38.18 18.10 -58.39
CA CYS A 592 -38.02 18.58 -59.77
C CYS A 592 -38.24 20.08 -59.97
N GLY A 593 -38.54 20.82 -58.89
CA GLY A 593 -38.62 22.28 -58.86
C GLY A 593 -39.78 22.90 -59.64
N LYS A 594 -40.67 22.09 -60.25
CA LYS A 594 -41.88 22.62 -60.91
C LYS A 594 -42.86 23.18 -59.87
N GLU A 595 -43.33 24.39 -60.11
CA GLU A 595 -44.45 25.00 -59.36
C GLU A 595 -45.73 24.18 -59.58
N VAL A 596 -46.38 23.79 -58.48
CA VAL A 596 -47.69 23.14 -58.49
C VAL A 596 -48.73 24.06 -57.87
N ALA A 597 -49.96 23.97 -58.38
CA ALA A 597 -51.01 24.94 -58.06
C ALA A 597 -51.57 24.86 -56.63
N SER A 598 -51.26 23.80 -55.86
CA SER A 598 -51.61 23.67 -54.44
C SER A 598 -50.88 22.52 -53.73
N GLU A 599 -50.66 22.65 -52.42
CA GLU A 599 -50.09 21.60 -51.53
C GLU A 599 -50.83 20.26 -51.60
N GLN A 600 -52.13 20.28 -51.88
CA GLN A 600 -52.97 19.07 -51.97
C GLN A 600 -52.63 18.18 -53.18
N LEU A 601 -51.83 18.69 -54.13
CA LEU A 601 -51.33 17.96 -55.30
C LEU A 601 -49.91 17.41 -55.09
N LEU A 602 -49.36 17.56 -53.88
CA LEU A 602 -48.11 16.94 -53.46
C LEU A 602 -48.37 15.74 -52.56
N ASP A 603 -47.47 14.75 -52.61
CA ASP A 603 -47.45 13.67 -51.61
C ASP A 603 -47.01 14.20 -50.24
N ALA A 604 -47.07 13.35 -49.21
CA ALA A 604 -46.64 13.69 -47.85
C ALA A 604 -45.14 14.08 -47.73
N ARG A 605 -44.37 13.96 -48.82
CA ARG A 605 -42.95 14.34 -48.94
C ARG A 605 -42.73 15.52 -49.91
N GLY A 606 -43.80 16.20 -50.34
CA GLY A 606 -43.72 17.42 -51.15
C GLY A 606 -43.45 17.19 -52.65
N ARG A 607 -43.78 16.01 -53.22
CA ARG A 607 -43.52 15.69 -54.64
C ARG A 607 -44.79 15.66 -55.50
N CYS A 608 -44.72 16.24 -56.71
CA CYS A 608 -45.83 16.28 -57.66
C CYS A 608 -46.07 14.94 -58.35
N GLU A 609 -47.25 14.75 -58.94
CA GLU A 609 -47.70 13.49 -59.57
C GLU A 609 -46.72 12.91 -60.61
N GLU A 610 -45.92 13.75 -61.30
CA GLU A 610 -44.89 13.30 -62.26
C GLU A 610 -43.54 12.93 -61.60
N CYS A 611 -43.28 13.43 -60.39
CA CYS A 611 -42.02 13.24 -59.64
C CYS A 611 -42.21 12.31 -58.43
N GLN A 612 -43.42 11.75 -58.28
CA GLN A 612 -43.69 10.61 -57.42
C GLN A 612 -43.13 9.36 -58.11
N PRO A 613 -42.29 8.56 -57.42
CA PRO A 613 -41.80 7.31 -58.01
C PRO A 613 -42.98 6.35 -58.16
N ASP A 614 -43.40 6.10 -59.41
CA ASP A 614 -44.49 5.17 -59.74
C ASP A 614 -44.18 3.73 -59.27
N GLU A 615 -42.90 3.40 -59.07
CA GLU A 615 -42.44 2.07 -58.68
C GLU A 615 -41.30 2.16 -57.66
N SER A 616 -41.42 1.39 -56.57
CA SER A 616 -40.32 1.09 -55.66
C SER A 616 -39.77 -0.30 -55.95
N TRP A 617 -38.50 -0.51 -55.60
CA TRP A 617 -37.90 -1.82 -55.57
C TRP A 617 -37.71 -2.26 -54.12
N GLU A 618 -37.88 -3.56 -53.92
CA GLU A 618 -37.60 -4.23 -52.66
C GLU A 618 -37.04 -5.60 -53.03
N ALA A 619 -35.92 -5.95 -52.43
CA ALA A 619 -35.30 -7.25 -52.59
C ALA A 619 -34.87 -7.76 -51.22
N SER A 620 -35.28 -9.00 -50.91
CA SER A 620 -34.88 -9.71 -49.71
C SER A 620 -34.26 -11.04 -50.12
N LYS A 621 -33.01 -11.26 -49.70
CA LYS A 621 -32.27 -12.49 -49.98
C LYS A 621 -32.10 -13.25 -48.68
N LYS A 622 -32.41 -14.56 -48.74
CA LYS A 622 -32.24 -15.48 -47.61
C LYS A 622 -30.75 -15.58 -47.22
N MET A 623 -30.49 -16.12 -46.03
CA MET A 623 -29.15 -16.40 -45.51
C MET A 623 -28.25 -17.05 -46.57
N MET A 624 -27.18 -16.35 -46.96
CA MET A 624 -26.15 -16.81 -47.91
C MET A 624 -24.86 -15.99 -47.74
N SER A 625 -23.81 -16.32 -48.47
CA SER A 625 -22.53 -15.60 -48.36
C SER A 625 -22.67 -14.11 -48.67
N ALA A 626 -21.97 -13.26 -47.91
CA ALA A 626 -22.09 -11.80 -47.97
C ALA A 626 -22.00 -11.20 -49.36
N SER A 627 -20.91 -11.45 -50.08
CA SER A 627 -20.76 -10.96 -51.46
C SER A 627 -21.93 -11.36 -52.36
N ARG A 628 -22.39 -12.61 -52.24
CA ARG A 628 -23.52 -13.10 -53.03
C ARG A 628 -24.84 -12.43 -52.65
N ALA A 629 -25.08 -12.20 -51.36
CA ALA A 629 -26.29 -11.54 -50.89
C ALA A 629 -26.38 -10.10 -51.39
N PHE A 630 -25.31 -9.32 -51.28
CA PHE A 630 -25.26 -7.93 -51.73
C PHE A 630 -25.35 -7.82 -53.26
N SER A 631 -24.58 -8.62 -54.00
CA SER A 631 -24.64 -8.62 -55.47
C SER A 631 -26.00 -9.06 -56.01
N GLU A 632 -26.68 -10.03 -55.37
CA GLU A 632 -28.04 -10.44 -55.78
C GLU A 632 -29.10 -9.37 -55.43
N VAL A 633 -29.00 -8.66 -54.29
CA VAL A 633 -29.91 -7.54 -53.96
C VAL A 633 -29.72 -6.39 -54.96
N ARG A 634 -28.46 -6.04 -55.24
CA ARG A 634 -28.11 -4.97 -56.19
C ARG A 634 -28.61 -5.28 -57.60
N ARG A 635 -28.40 -6.52 -58.07
CA ARG A 635 -28.90 -6.99 -59.38
C ARG A 635 -30.43 -7.00 -59.46
N ASP A 636 -31.12 -7.36 -58.38
CA ASP A 636 -32.59 -7.30 -58.34
C ASP A 636 -33.09 -5.85 -58.42
N ALA A 637 -32.40 -4.91 -57.76
CA ALA A 637 -32.70 -3.48 -57.85
C ALA A 637 -32.56 -2.97 -59.31
N GLU A 638 -31.40 -3.21 -59.92
CA GLU A 638 -31.10 -2.85 -61.31
C GLU A 638 -32.08 -3.49 -62.30
N SER A 639 -32.37 -4.79 -62.12
CA SER A 639 -33.30 -5.51 -62.99
C SER A 639 -34.73 -4.97 -62.88
N LYS A 640 -35.13 -4.44 -61.72
CA LYS A 640 -36.47 -3.89 -61.50
C LYS A 640 -36.58 -2.46 -62.01
N ALA A 641 -35.49 -1.70 -61.97
CA ALA A 641 -35.41 -0.38 -62.58
C ALA A 641 -35.44 -0.44 -64.13
N GLY A 642 -34.73 -1.39 -64.74
CA GLY A 642 -34.58 -1.48 -66.19
C GLY A 642 -33.41 -0.63 -66.70
N THR A 643 -33.27 -0.45 -68.02
CA THR A 643 -32.10 0.22 -68.63
C THR A 643 -32.10 1.75 -68.57
N ASP A 644 -33.26 2.39 -68.39
CA ASP A 644 -33.42 3.85 -68.54
C ASP A 644 -33.81 4.55 -67.22
N ARG A 645 -33.66 3.84 -66.08
CA ARG A 645 -34.05 4.30 -64.73
C ARG A 645 -33.03 3.83 -63.70
N THR A 646 -32.81 4.62 -62.66
CA THR A 646 -31.84 4.34 -61.60
C THR A 646 -32.58 3.98 -60.30
N PRO A 647 -32.33 2.79 -59.71
CA PRO A 647 -32.84 2.48 -58.38
C PRO A 647 -32.04 3.25 -57.32
N LEU A 648 -32.72 3.85 -56.35
CA LEU A 648 -32.11 4.47 -55.19
C LEU A 648 -32.24 3.56 -53.97
N LEU A 649 -31.24 3.57 -53.10
CA LEU A 649 -31.14 2.80 -51.87
C LEU A 649 -31.55 3.69 -50.68
N GLU A 650 -32.76 3.49 -50.16
CA GLU A 650 -33.30 4.27 -49.03
C GLU A 650 -33.02 3.57 -47.70
N GLU A 651 -33.16 2.24 -47.67
CA GLU A 651 -32.93 1.44 -46.47
C GLU A 651 -32.32 0.09 -46.81
N VAL A 652 -31.34 -0.31 -45.99
CA VAL A 652 -30.78 -1.67 -46.03
C VAL A 652 -30.75 -2.25 -44.62
N THR A 653 -31.32 -3.44 -44.47
CA THR A 653 -31.17 -4.25 -43.26
C THR A 653 -30.27 -5.44 -43.56
N ILE A 654 -29.21 -5.59 -42.76
CA ILE A 654 -28.25 -6.68 -42.85
C ILE A 654 -28.35 -7.49 -41.55
N GLN A 655 -28.90 -8.70 -41.64
CA GLN A 655 -28.88 -9.64 -40.52
C GLN A 655 -27.67 -10.55 -40.66
N VAL A 656 -26.82 -10.58 -39.63
CA VAL A 656 -25.64 -11.43 -39.57
C VAL A 656 -26.04 -12.82 -39.11
N GLY A 657 -25.47 -13.86 -39.73
CA GLY A 657 -25.62 -15.23 -39.29
C GLY A 657 -24.33 -16.03 -39.47
N GLY A 658 -24.38 -17.33 -39.15
CA GLY A 658 -23.21 -18.20 -39.05
C GLY A 658 -22.94 -18.63 -37.60
N ASP A 659 -21.84 -19.36 -37.41
CA ASP A 659 -21.50 -19.97 -36.11
C ASP A 659 -20.93 -18.96 -35.09
N GLU A 660 -20.38 -17.82 -35.55
CA GLU A 660 -19.80 -16.76 -34.69
C GLU A 660 -20.30 -15.35 -35.11
N PRO A 661 -21.59 -15.03 -34.90
CA PRO A 661 -22.18 -13.83 -35.49
C PRO A 661 -21.66 -12.53 -34.83
N PHE A 662 -21.15 -12.55 -33.60
CA PHE A 662 -20.46 -11.41 -32.99
C PHE A 662 -19.15 -11.05 -33.69
N GLN A 663 -18.32 -12.04 -34.01
CA GLN A 663 -17.07 -11.80 -34.74
C GLN A 663 -17.36 -11.31 -36.16
N ALA A 664 -18.35 -11.92 -36.82
CA ALA A 664 -18.82 -11.49 -38.14
C ALA A 664 -19.38 -10.05 -38.12
N ALA A 665 -20.20 -9.71 -37.12
CA ALA A 665 -20.76 -8.36 -36.95
C ALA A 665 -19.66 -7.32 -36.71
N LYS A 666 -18.67 -7.64 -35.86
CA LYS A 666 -17.49 -6.80 -35.64
C LYS A 666 -16.71 -6.60 -36.95
N PHE A 667 -16.48 -7.68 -37.69
CA PHE A 667 -15.75 -7.64 -38.97
C PHE A 667 -16.45 -6.77 -40.02
N ILE A 668 -17.78 -6.88 -40.15
CA ILE A 668 -18.60 -6.07 -41.06
C ILE A 668 -18.54 -4.59 -40.66
N SER A 669 -18.74 -4.28 -39.37
CA SER A 669 -18.78 -2.89 -38.89
C SER A 669 -17.46 -2.12 -39.05
N GLN A 670 -16.35 -2.83 -39.28
CA GLN A 670 -15.03 -2.25 -39.46
C GLN A 670 -14.66 -2.02 -40.93
N ARG A 671 -15.47 -2.48 -41.89
CA ARG A 671 -15.20 -2.32 -43.31
C ARG A 671 -15.26 -0.84 -43.73
N PRO A 672 -14.39 -0.38 -44.64
CA PRO A 672 -14.39 1.00 -45.12
C PRO A 672 -15.76 1.47 -45.62
N GLY A 673 -16.45 0.66 -46.42
CA GLY A 673 -17.78 0.99 -46.96
C GLY A 673 -18.86 1.13 -45.88
N PHE A 674 -18.73 0.38 -44.78
CA PHE A 674 -19.59 0.50 -43.60
C PHE A 674 -19.27 1.77 -42.81
N LYS A 675 -17.98 2.00 -42.50
CA LYS A 675 -17.52 3.15 -41.71
C LYS A 675 -17.83 4.49 -42.36
N ALA A 676 -17.75 4.57 -43.69
CA ALA A 676 -18.07 5.79 -44.42
C ALA A 676 -19.52 6.27 -44.23
N ARG A 677 -20.42 5.37 -43.83
CA ARG A 677 -21.86 5.61 -43.67
C ARG A 677 -22.33 5.28 -42.24
N GLU A 678 -21.40 5.25 -41.27
CA GLU A 678 -21.64 4.76 -39.90
C GLU A 678 -22.71 5.59 -39.16
N ASP A 679 -22.78 6.89 -39.45
CA ASP A 679 -23.74 7.82 -38.83
C ASP A 679 -25.20 7.52 -39.24
N SER A 680 -25.40 6.85 -40.37
CA SER A 680 -26.71 6.43 -40.88
C SER A 680 -27.12 5.02 -40.40
N VAL A 681 -26.37 4.43 -39.46
CA VAL A 681 -26.57 3.04 -39.00
C VAL A 681 -27.11 2.97 -37.59
N THR A 682 -28.20 2.23 -37.42
CA THR A 682 -28.62 1.72 -36.12
C THR A 682 -28.34 0.22 -36.04
N VAL A 683 -27.63 -0.20 -34.99
CA VAL A 683 -27.42 -1.62 -34.68
C VAL A 683 -28.49 -2.08 -33.72
N ARG A 684 -29.12 -3.22 -34.02
CA ARG A 684 -30.03 -3.93 -33.13
C ARG A 684 -29.50 -5.32 -32.87
N MET A 685 -29.45 -5.70 -31.61
CA MET A 685 -29.01 -7.02 -31.18
C MET A 685 -30.02 -7.59 -30.20
N GLN A 686 -30.39 -8.84 -30.44
CA GLN A 686 -31.10 -9.69 -29.49
C GLN A 686 -30.24 -10.91 -29.19
N TYR A 687 -29.92 -11.11 -27.92
CA TYR A 687 -29.13 -12.22 -27.41
C TYR A 687 -30.00 -13.03 -26.46
N GLU A 688 -30.09 -14.34 -26.65
CA GLU A 688 -30.84 -15.24 -25.77
C GLU A 688 -30.01 -16.49 -25.47
N THR A 689 -29.62 -16.68 -24.21
CA THR A 689 -28.85 -17.85 -23.77
C THR A 689 -29.63 -18.65 -22.73
N ARG A 690 -29.40 -19.97 -22.71
CA ARG A 690 -30.10 -20.90 -21.83
C ARG A 690 -29.10 -21.48 -20.83
N THR A 691 -29.28 -21.13 -19.57
CA THR A 691 -28.51 -21.70 -18.45
C THR A 691 -29.35 -22.74 -17.71
N ASP A 692 -28.71 -23.52 -16.84
CA ASP A 692 -29.42 -24.50 -15.99
C ASP A 692 -30.48 -23.84 -15.08
N ASP A 693 -30.34 -22.55 -14.81
CA ASP A 693 -31.21 -21.74 -13.95
C ASP A 693 -32.30 -20.94 -14.71
N GLY A 694 -32.30 -20.94 -16.05
CA GLY A 694 -33.32 -20.24 -16.84
C GLY A 694 -32.87 -19.78 -18.23
N THR A 695 -33.65 -18.89 -18.83
CA THR A 695 -33.30 -18.26 -20.12
C THR A 695 -33.03 -16.78 -19.87
N TYR A 696 -31.84 -16.33 -20.23
CA TYR A 696 -31.43 -14.93 -20.12
C TYR A 696 -31.49 -14.29 -21.50
N SER A 697 -32.22 -13.18 -21.61
CA SER A 697 -32.34 -12.40 -22.84
C SER A 697 -31.84 -10.98 -22.64
N ALA A 698 -31.01 -10.48 -23.54
CA ALA A 698 -30.55 -9.09 -23.58
C ALA A 698 -30.86 -8.47 -24.95
N GLU A 699 -31.27 -7.21 -24.94
CA GLU A 699 -31.52 -6.42 -26.14
C GLU A 699 -30.63 -5.17 -26.14
N PHE A 700 -30.10 -4.84 -27.31
CA PHE A 700 -29.34 -3.62 -27.54
C PHE A 700 -29.85 -2.91 -28.80
N THR A 701 -30.00 -1.59 -28.72
CA THR A 701 -30.24 -0.71 -29.88
C THR A 701 -29.38 0.53 -29.72
N GLY A 702 -28.51 0.82 -30.68
CA GLY A 702 -27.60 1.96 -30.58
C GLY A 702 -26.67 2.12 -31.77
N SER A 703 -25.70 3.02 -31.65
CA SER A 703 -24.69 3.26 -32.69
C SER A 703 -23.71 2.08 -32.82
N PRO A 704 -23.04 1.93 -33.98
CA PRO A 704 -22.06 0.87 -34.17
C PRO A 704 -20.83 0.99 -33.25
N SER A 705 -20.48 2.21 -32.80
CA SER A 705 -19.43 2.43 -31.79
C SER A 705 -19.78 1.81 -30.44
N ARG A 706 -20.95 2.13 -29.89
CA ARG A 706 -21.44 1.55 -28.63
C ARG A 706 -21.60 0.03 -28.72
N PHE A 707 -22.05 -0.47 -29.86
CA PHE A 707 -22.15 -1.91 -30.08
C PHE A 707 -20.78 -2.61 -29.94
N ARG A 708 -19.71 -2.03 -30.50
CA ARG A 708 -18.35 -2.57 -30.38
C ARG A 708 -17.85 -2.59 -28.92
N ASP A 709 -18.12 -1.53 -28.16
CA ASP A 709 -17.76 -1.46 -26.74
C ASP A 709 -18.46 -2.54 -25.91
N VAL A 710 -19.73 -2.86 -26.25
CA VAL A 710 -20.51 -3.91 -25.58
C VAL A 710 -19.94 -5.30 -25.86
N ILE A 711 -19.53 -5.58 -27.09
CA ILE A 711 -19.02 -6.91 -27.50
C ILE A 711 -17.53 -7.13 -27.18
N ASP A 712 -16.77 -6.07 -26.91
CA ASP A 712 -15.33 -6.15 -26.58
C ASP A 712 -15.04 -6.34 -25.08
N GLN A 713 -16.07 -6.38 -24.23
CA GLN A 713 -15.93 -6.74 -22.82
C GLN A 713 -15.58 -8.23 -22.67
N PRO A 714 -14.64 -8.60 -21.78
CA PRO A 714 -14.22 -9.99 -21.60
C PRO A 714 -15.33 -10.84 -20.95
N GLY A 715 -15.74 -11.93 -21.62
CA GLY A 715 -16.66 -12.95 -21.07
C GLY A 715 -18.15 -12.71 -21.29
N SER A 716 -18.53 -11.74 -22.14
CA SER A 716 -19.91 -11.21 -22.20
C SER A 716 -20.94 -12.07 -22.92
N PHE A 717 -20.54 -12.96 -23.84
CA PHE A 717 -21.46 -13.71 -24.69
C PHE A 717 -20.94 -15.15 -24.94
N GLY A 718 -21.85 -16.13 -25.01
CA GLY A 718 -21.56 -17.57 -25.25
C GLY A 718 -22.28 -18.11 -26.49
N ASP A 719 -22.14 -19.41 -26.80
CA ASP A 719 -22.47 -20.02 -28.11
C ASP A 719 -23.97 -20.14 -28.51
N ASP A 720 -24.91 -19.45 -27.86
CA ASP A 720 -26.35 -19.67 -28.04
C ASP A 720 -27.13 -18.52 -28.69
N ARG A 721 -28.09 -18.89 -29.55
CA ARG A 721 -28.99 -18.10 -30.42
C ARG A 721 -28.89 -16.57 -30.31
N GLU A 722 -28.32 -16.00 -31.36
CA GLU A 722 -28.04 -14.57 -31.48
C GLU A 722 -28.65 -14.03 -32.77
N THR A 723 -29.27 -12.86 -32.72
CA THR A 723 -29.69 -12.12 -33.91
C THR A 723 -29.13 -10.72 -33.86
N ILE A 724 -28.17 -10.43 -34.74
CA ILE A 724 -27.56 -9.11 -34.90
C ILE A 724 -28.02 -8.56 -36.24
N GLN A 725 -28.59 -7.35 -36.22
CA GLN A 725 -29.08 -6.65 -37.39
C GLN A 725 -28.49 -5.25 -37.46
N PHE A 726 -27.91 -4.91 -38.60
CA PHE A 726 -27.53 -3.55 -38.96
C PHE A 726 -28.63 -2.96 -39.84
N ARG A 727 -29.17 -1.80 -39.47
CA ARG A 727 -30.14 -1.08 -40.27
C ARG A 727 -29.54 0.27 -40.69
N PHE A 728 -29.34 0.41 -41.99
CA PHE A 728 -28.95 1.65 -42.64
C PHE A 728 -30.21 2.39 -43.06
N GLN A 729 -30.34 3.65 -42.65
CA GLN A 729 -31.39 4.55 -43.12
C GLN A 729 -30.74 5.83 -43.61
N PHE A 730 -30.90 6.11 -44.90
CA PHE A 730 -30.32 7.29 -45.52
C PHE A 730 -31.37 8.40 -45.59
N ASP A 731 -31.01 9.59 -45.10
CA ASP A 731 -31.86 10.76 -45.21
C ASP A 731 -32.03 11.18 -46.68
N GLU A 732 -30.97 11.01 -47.49
CA GLU A 732 -30.99 11.12 -48.95
C GLU A 732 -30.68 9.74 -49.58
N PRO A 733 -31.62 9.09 -50.29
CA PRO A 733 -31.41 7.77 -50.88
C PRO A 733 -30.24 7.72 -51.88
N GLU A 734 -29.36 6.73 -51.72
CA GLU A 734 -28.12 6.60 -52.49
C GLU A 734 -28.35 5.92 -53.86
N PRO A 735 -27.89 6.47 -55.00
CA PRO A 735 -28.13 5.86 -56.30
C PRO A 735 -27.30 4.59 -56.52
N ILE A 736 -27.95 3.50 -56.92
CA ILE A 736 -27.29 2.27 -57.36
C ILE A 736 -26.96 2.41 -58.84
N THR A 737 -25.70 2.68 -59.15
CA THR A 737 -25.20 2.91 -60.51
C THR A 737 -24.18 1.85 -60.92
N ASP A 738 -23.95 1.69 -62.23
CA ASP A 738 -22.95 0.75 -62.76
C ASP A 738 -21.51 1.04 -62.27
N GLU A 739 -21.24 2.24 -61.75
CA GLU A 739 -19.92 2.65 -61.25
C GLU A 739 -19.54 1.96 -59.92
N GLY A 740 -20.52 1.46 -59.16
CA GLY A 740 -20.27 0.63 -57.98
C GLY A 740 -19.85 1.39 -56.72
N ASP A 741 -20.22 2.67 -56.63
CA ASP A 741 -19.90 3.53 -55.49
C ASP A 741 -20.92 3.44 -54.34
N ASP A 742 -22.02 2.71 -54.53
CA ASP A 742 -23.10 2.53 -53.56
C ASP A 742 -22.73 1.60 -52.39
N LEU A 743 -23.45 1.69 -51.26
CA LEU A 743 -23.20 0.83 -50.09
C LEU A 743 -23.21 -0.67 -50.42
N LEU A 744 -24.12 -1.15 -51.28
CA LEU A 744 -24.21 -2.58 -51.59
C LEU A 744 -22.98 -3.06 -52.35
N ALA A 745 -22.49 -2.27 -53.32
CA ALA A 745 -21.25 -2.56 -54.04
C ALA A 745 -20.00 -2.45 -53.15
N ALA A 746 -19.95 -1.46 -52.26
CA ALA A 746 -18.86 -1.31 -51.30
C ALA A 746 -18.78 -2.51 -50.34
N LEU A 747 -19.91 -2.95 -49.78
CA LEU A 747 -19.97 -4.12 -48.90
C LEU A 747 -19.76 -5.44 -49.63
N ASP A 748 -20.19 -5.57 -50.89
CA ASP A 748 -19.87 -6.72 -51.74
C ASP A 748 -18.35 -6.87 -51.89
N ASN A 749 -17.66 -5.81 -52.31
CA ASN A 749 -16.20 -5.79 -52.48
C ASN A 749 -15.44 -6.00 -51.16
N ASP A 750 -15.87 -5.34 -50.08
CA ASP A 750 -15.19 -5.38 -48.79
C ASP A 750 -15.31 -6.74 -48.09
N LEU A 751 -16.34 -7.53 -48.43
CA LEU A 751 -16.67 -8.80 -47.77
C LEU A 751 -16.42 -10.03 -48.64
N ASP A 752 -15.94 -9.88 -49.88
CA ASP A 752 -15.66 -10.98 -50.83
C ASP A 752 -14.67 -12.04 -50.28
N ALA A 753 -13.80 -11.66 -49.34
CA ALA A 753 -12.84 -12.57 -48.69
C ALA A 753 -13.32 -13.16 -47.35
N GLY A 754 -14.45 -12.70 -46.80
CA GLY A 754 -14.96 -13.12 -45.51
C GLY A 754 -15.96 -14.26 -45.65
N ASN A 755 -15.72 -15.40 -45.02
CA ASN A 755 -16.63 -16.55 -45.02
C ASN A 755 -17.86 -16.30 -44.12
N ILE A 756 -18.56 -15.18 -44.36
CA ILE A 756 -19.64 -14.64 -43.55
C ILE A 756 -20.96 -14.80 -44.29
N ASP A 757 -21.95 -15.38 -43.62
CA ASP A 757 -23.30 -15.45 -44.14
C ASP A 757 -24.11 -14.25 -43.61
N VAL A 758 -24.87 -13.61 -44.51
CA VAL A 758 -25.83 -12.55 -44.17
C VAL A 758 -27.18 -12.78 -44.85
N ARG A 759 -28.23 -12.22 -44.27
CA ARG A 759 -29.52 -11.99 -44.93
C ARG A 759 -29.62 -10.49 -45.17
N VAL A 760 -29.78 -10.08 -46.42
CA VAL A 760 -29.82 -8.67 -46.82
C VAL A 760 -31.20 -8.35 -47.35
N GLU A 761 -31.78 -7.26 -46.84
CA GLU A 761 -33.04 -6.70 -47.30
C GLU A 761 -32.80 -5.25 -47.69
N GLY A 762 -32.93 -4.93 -48.97
CA GLY A 762 -32.75 -3.59 -49.51
C GLY A 762 -34.05 -3.09 -50.12
N ARG A 763 -34.33 -1.80 -49.95
CA ARG A 763 -35.47 -1.14 -50.59
C ARG A 763 -35.19 0.32 -50.89
N GLY A 764 -35.93 0.83 -51.87
CA GLY A 764 -35.98 2.26 -52.14
C GLY A 764 -36.75 2.57 -53.42
N PRO A 765 -36.87 3.86 -53.75
CA PRO A 765 -37.60 4.31 -54.94
C PRO A 765 -36.80 4.06 -56.22
N ILE A 766 -37.48 3.95 -57.36
CA ILE A 766 -36.85 3.95 -58.68
C ILE A 766 -37.07 5.33 -59.31
N GLN A 767 -35.98 5.99 -59.72
CA GLN A 767 -36.03 7.30 -60.35
C GLN A 767 -35.78 7.19 -61.85
N ALA A 768 -36.53 7.92 -62.67
CA ALA A 768 -36.27 7.98 -64.10
C ALA A 768 -34.93 8.67 -64.37
N SER A 769 -34.05 8.08 -65.20
CA SER A 769 -32.78 8.71 -65.53
C SER A 769 -33.07 9.94 -66.39
N SER A 770 -32.73 11.13 -65.88
CA SER A 770 -32.75 12.36 -66.66
C SER A 770 -31.60 12.31 -67.68
N GLU A 771 -31.86 11.77 -68.87
CA GLU A 771 -30.90 11.84 -69.98
C GLU A 771 -30.60 13.31 -70.31
N VAL A 772 -29.30 13.60 -70.34
CA VAL A 772 -28.69 14.81 -70.89
C VAL A 772 -29.17 15.02 -72.33
N THR A 773 -30.10 15.94 -72.54
CA THR A 773 -30.26 16.60 -73.84
C THR A 773 -29.25 17.74 -73.96
N VAL A 774 -28.43 17.62 -75.00
CA VAL A 774 -27.43 18.56 -75.55
C VAL A 774 -27.86 20.02 -75.55
#